data_AF-A0A7C3B7D6-F1
#
_entry.id   AF-A0A7C3B7D6-F1
#
_cell.length_a   1.000
_cell.length_b   1.000
_cell.length_c   1.000
_cell.angle_alpha   90.00
_cell.angle_beta   90.00
_cell.angle_gamma   90.00
#
_symmetry.space_group_name_H-M   'P 1'
#
loop_
_entity.id
_entity.type
_entity.pdbx_description
1 polymer ?
#
loop_
_entity_poly.entity_id
_entity_poly.type
_entity_poly.pdbx_seq_one_letter_code
_entity_poly.pdbx_strand_id
1 'polypeptide(L)'
;MDRTITLDQLKENPVLAFPPDAWEATRPTERIVRLKRRIMETERQVDIERARYVTESYRRTEGLPMPIRRAHMLLDLVRHMSIAIHPDELIVGNRSLLPRMGVISPEGAVDWLDRELETLPTRPQDPFQIRPEQIRELREEIFPYWRGKTLEDIVAARLPEDVKHAIKGKVFSLNQTDHAQGHILPDVEGWLRLGVSGLREKVEAARRRPEAQTVEQQIFYEAASIALQAAHEFMLRYADLAQKLADQEADRQRRWELIRIADACRWVSEHPPRDFWEALQLTWFLFVLLQIESNASSFSPGRLDQYLLPYLERDLADGRLTLPQAQELLEALWLKFNEVVLLRSSTSARYFAGFPIGFNVILGGQLPDGRDATNFLSYMCLRAQADIRLTQPNLSIRIHRDSPDDFLMAASYVISLGTGMPQVFNDEVIIPGQIRRGVTPEDAMNYAVVGCVELSTPGKALGWSDAAMFNMTRVLELTLFGGRDPQTGEQIGLETPPLTAMRSFVELEVAYDRQIARFIDLMVKGCNVVDQAHADVYPSPFLSLVVQDCIERGVDVTAGGAHYNFSGVQGVQIANVADSLIAVRQAVFEEKWLTADELLTALREDFAGREPLRQRLIHRVPKYGNDDDRVDELARKWADRYCELVARYPTIRGGTYQPGFYTVSAHVPMGANVGATPDGRHAGTPLADGGLSPMAGRDRQGPTAVLRSVGKLNLELASNGTLLNMKFLPSFFRGEEALRKFVTFLRAFCALKIPHVQFNVVSSETLREAQAKPEEYRHLVVRVAGYSAYFVELDRELQDEIIQRTEFAGI
;
A
#
# COMPACT_ATOMS: atom_id res chain seq x y z
N MET A 1 -40.07 9.83 -14.69
CA MET A 1 -40.83 9.02 -13.73
C MET A 1 -39.81 8.38 -12.81
N ASP A 2 -39.47 9.06 -11.72
CA ASP A 2 -38.58 8.53 -10.68
C ASP A 2 -39.30 7.39 -9.97
N ARG A 3 -39.01 6.14 -10.34
CA ARG A 3 -39.39 5.00 -9.50
C ARG A 3 -38.42 4.99 -8.33
N THR A 4 -38.90 5.35 -7.14
CA THR A 4 -38.12 5.19 -5.90
C THR A 4 -37.76 3.72 -5.75
N ILE A 5 -36.47 3.39 -5.90
CA ILE A 5 -35.96 2.03 -5.74
C ILE A 5 -36.07 1.67 -4.25
N THR A 6 -36.74 0.56 -3.97
CA THR A 6 -36.93 0.06 -2.60
C THR A 6 -35.72 -0.74 -2.12
N LEU A 7 -35.55 -0.89 -0.80
CA LEU A 7 -34.48 -1.72 -0.24
C LEU A 7 -34.57 -3.18 -0.70
N ASP A 8 -35.77 -3.75 -0.76
CA ASP A 8 -35.97 -5.14 -1.21
C ASP A 8 -35.50 -5.32 -2.66
N GLN A 9 -35.80 -4.35 -3.53
CA GLN A 9 -35.29 -4.36 -4.90
C GLN A 9 -33.76 -4.26 -4.96
N LEU A 10 -33.12 -3.47 -4.09
CA LEU A 10 -31.66 -3.40 -4.00
C LEU A 10 -31.04 -4.70 -3.48
N LYS A 11 -31.71 -5.41 -2.58
CA LYS A 11 -31.25 -6.72 -2.06
C LYS A 11 -31.39 -7.83 -3.09
N GLU A 12 -32.51 -7.86 -3.82
CA GLU A 12 -32.76 -8.82 -4.89
C GLU A 12 -31.90 -8.53 -6.13
N ASN A 13 -31.69 -7.25 -6.45
CA ASN A 13 -30.88 -6.82 -7.57
C ASN A 13 -29.95 -5.65 -7.20
N PRO A 14 -28.77 -5.96 -6.63
CA PRO A 14 -27.78 -4.96 -6.23
C PRO A 14 -27.31 -4.00 -7.34
N VAL A 15 -27.41 -4.41 -8.62
CA VAL A 15 -26.98 -3.59 -9.77
C VAL A 15 -27.76 -2.28 -9.85
N LEU A 16 -28.96 -2.24 -9.29
CA LEU A 16 -29.83 -1.06 -9.29
C LEU A 16 -29.22 0.15 -8.57
N ALA A 17 -28.19 -0.03 -7.75
CA ALA A 17 -27.45 1.08 -7.16
C ALA A 17 -26.47 1.78 -8.14
N PHE A 18 -26.04 1.07 -9.18
CA PHE A 18 -25.22 1.62 -10.26
C PHE A 18 -25.51 0.91 -11.60
N PRO A 19 -26.70 1.12 -12.16
CA PRO A 19 -27.15 0.36 -13.31
C PRO A 19 -26.44 0.83 -14.61
N PRO A 20 -26.33 -0.04 -15.65
CA PRO A 20 -25.58 0.28 -16.86
C PRO A 20 -26.04 1.55 -17.61
N ASP A 21 -27.33 1.88 -17.57
CA ASP A 21 -27.88 3.10 -18.17
C ASP A 21 -27.40 4.38 -17.45
N ALA A 22 -26.90 4.26 -16.22
CA ALA A 22 -26.40 5.37 -15.44
C ALA A 22 -24.89 5.61 -15.66
N TRP A 23 -24.15 4.70 -16.29
CA TRP A 23 -22.71 4.79 -16.46
C TRP A 23 -22.26 6.10 -17.14
N GLU A 24 -22.88 6.47 -18.26
CA GLU A 24 -22.52 7.70 -18.97
C GLU A 24 -23.20 8.97 -18.44
N ALA A 25 -24.25 8.81 -17.62
CA ALA A 25 -25.12 9.90 -17.15
C ALA A 25 -24.89 10.31 -15.69
N THR A 26 -24.29 9.45 -14.87
CA THR A 26 -23.98 9.75 -13.46
C THR A 26 -23.00 10.91 -13.34
N ARG A 27 -23.31 11.84 -12.44
CA ARG A 27 -22.44 12.97 -12.13
C ARG A 27 -22.45 13.16 -10.61
N PRO A 28 -21.31 13.54 -10.01
CA PRO A 28 -21.27 13.97 -8.61
C PRO A 28 -22.14 15.21 -8.41
N THR A 29 -22.62 15.42 -7.18
CA THR A 29 -23.35 16.66 -6.86
C THR A 29 -22.44 17.89 -6.95
N GLU A 30 -23.03 19.07 -7.12
CA GLU A 30 -22.28 20.34 -7.12
C GLU A 30 -21.46 20.54 -5.84
N ARG A 31 -21.94 20.02 -4.70
CA ARG A 31 -21.21 20.03 -3.43
C ARG A 31 -19.92 19.21 -3.54
N ILE A 32 -20.02 17.96 -4.01
CA ILE A 32 -18.87 17.05 -4.19
C ILE A 32 -17.86 17.64 -5.19
N VAL A 33 -18.32 18.29 -6.26
CA VAL A 33 -17.45 18.99 -7.21
C VAL A 33 -16.66 20.12 -6.54
N ARG A 34 -17.30 20.94 -5.69
CA ARG A 34 -16.63 22.02 -4.94
C ARG A 34 -15.61 21.48 -3.93
N LEU A 35 -15.95 20.41 -3.21
CA LEU A 35 -15.04 19.77 -2.26
C LEU A 35 -13.81 19.19 -2.97
N LYS A 36 -14.01 18.44 -4.06
CA LYS A 36 -12.93 17.91 -4.90
C LYS A 36 -12.01 19.03 -5.40
N ARG A 37 -12.60 20.13 -5.91
CA ARG A 37 -11.83 21.29 -6.40
C ARG A 37 -10.93 21.86 -5.30
N ARG A 38 -11.47 22.06 -4.09
CA ARG A 38 -10.70 22.58 -2.95
C ARG A 38 -9.49 21.70 -2.63
N ILE A 39 -9.66 20.38 -2.59
CA ILE A 39 -8.56 19.44 -2.30
C ILE A 39 -7.44 19.55 -3.36
N MET A 40 -7.82 19.74 -4.63
CA MET A 40 -6.87 19.82 -5.74
C MET A 40 -6.17 21.17 -5.86
N GLU A 41 -6.85 22.27 -5.50
CA GLU A 41 -6.32 23.63 -5.60
C GLU A 41 -5.58 24.08 -4.34
N THR A 42 -5.77 23.40 -3.20
CA THR A 42 -5.07 23.73 -1.96
C THR A 42 -3.58 23.43 -2.10
N GLU A 43 -2.75 24.46 -1.90
CA GLU A 43 -1.30 24.32 -1.92
C GLU A 43 -0.80 23.47 -0.74
N ARG A 44 0.11 22.54 -1.03
CA ARG A 44 0.69 21.64 -0.04
C ARG A 44 1.73 22.38 0.80
N GLN A 45 1.52 22.39 2.10
CA GLN A 45 2.39 23.06 3.07
C GLN A 45 2.86 22.06 4.13
N VAL A 46 3.98 22.36 4.79
CA VAL A 46 4.45 21.62 5.96
C VAL A 46 3.70 22.08 7.21
N ASP A 47 3.15 21.11 7.94
CA ASP A 47 2.65 21.31 9.31
C ASP A 47 3.74 20.95 10.32
N ILE A 48 4.02 21.87 11.23
CA ILE A 48 5.00 21.70 12.32
C ILE A 48 4.33 21.53 13.69
N GLU A 49 3.00 21.67 13.79
CA GLU A 49 2.30 21.55 15.09
C GLU A 49 2.52 20.19 15.71
N ARG A 50 2.45 19.11 14.91
CA ARG A 50 2.78 17.77 15.41
C ARG A 50 4.18 17.72 16.01
N ALA A 51 5.19 18.20 15.28
CA ALA A 51 6.57 18.17 15.75
C ALA A 51 6.76 18.96 17.06
N ARG A 52 6.10 20.13 17.18
CA ARG A 52 6.12 20.95 18.39
C ARG A 52 5.53 20.22 19.59
N TYR A 53 4.27 19.79 19.50
CA TYR A 53 3.56 19.22 20.64
C TYR A 53 4.07 17.82 21.01
N VAL A 54 4.57 17.02 20.04
CA VAL A 54 5.27 15.77 20.35
C VAL A 54 6.53 16.07 21.18
N THR A 55 7.32 17.07 20.78
CA THR A 55 8.55 17.44 21.50
C THR A 55 8.25 17.92 22.93
N GLU A 56 7.24 18.76 23.10
CA GLU A 56 6.79 19.23 24.43
C GLU A 56 6.31 18.08 25.31
N SER A 57 5.48 17.18 24.76
CA SER A 57 4.98 16.01 25.47
C SER A 57 6.12 15.09 25.90
N TYR A 58 7.06 14.80 25.01
CA TYR A 58 8.19 13.92 25.29
C TYR A 58 9.14 14.50 26.33
N ARG A 59 9.37 15.82 26.34
CA ARG A 59 10.14 16.51 27.39
C ARG A 59 9.45 16.38 28.75
N ARG A 60 8.14 16.59 28.80
CA ARG A 60 7.36 16.52 30.06
C ARG A 60 7.28 15.10 30.63
N THR A 61 7.36 14.10 29.76
CA THR A 61 7.21 12.68 30.12
C THR A 61 8.54 11.92 30.15
N GLU A 62 9.69 12.61 30.17
CA GLU A 62 10.99 11.94 30.32
C GLU A 62 11.04 11.07 31.59
N GLY A 63 11.59 9.87 31.46
CA GLY A 63 11.67 8.88 32.54
C GLY A 63 10.44 7.98 32.70
N LEU A 64 9.30 8.29 32.05
CA LEU A 64 8.15 7.38 32.03
C LEU A 64 8.35 6.22 31.04
N PRO A 65 7.64 5.09 31.23
CA PRO A 65 7.63 3.99 30.26
C PRO A 65 7.16 4.45 28.87
N MET A 66 7.80 3.94 27.80
CA MET A 66 7.54 4.43 26.44
C MET A 66 6.07 4.35 26.00
N PRO A 67 5.30 3.28 26.27
CA PRO A 67 3.87 3.25 25.94
C PRO A 67 3.07 4.40 26.56
N ILE A 68 3.37 4.79 27.80
CA ILE A 68 2.74 5.93 28.49
C ILE A 68 3.13 7.26 27.82
N ARG A 69 4.40 7.40 27.43
CA ARG A 69 4.88 8.59 26.71
C ARG A 69 4.16 8.76 25.37
N ARG A 70 4.01 7.66 24.60
CA ARG A 70 3.27 7.63 23.32
C ARG A 70 1.79 7.98 23.52
N ALA A 71 1.15 7.44 24.55
CA ALA A 71 -0.25 7.76 24.83
C ALA A 71 -0.46 9.23 25.24
N HIS A 72 0.42 9.78 26.09
CA HIS A 72 0.39 11.20 26.44
C HIS A 72 0.68 12.11 25.24
N MET A 73 1.59 11.70 24.35
CA MET A 73 1.85 12.40 23.11
C MET A 73 0.57 12.52 22.26
N LEU A 74 -0.17 11.42 22.07
CA LEU A 74 -1.43 11.44 21.33
C LEU A 74 -2.45 12.37 22.01
N LEU A 75 -2.61 12.25 23.33
CA LEU A 75 -3.54 13.08 24.10
C LEU A 75 -3.20 14.58 24.03
N ASP A 76 -1.93 14.94 24.15
CA ASP A 76 -1.50 16.34 24.03
C ASP A 76 -1.72 16.87 22.63
N LEU A 77 -1.39 16.08 21.60
CA LEU A 77 -1.59 16.48 20.21
C LEU A 77 -3.06 16.80 19.94
N VAL A 78 -3.98 15.88 20.25
CA VAL A 78 -5.40 16.08 19.97
C VAL A 78 -6.03 17.21 20.79
N ARG A 79 -5.41 17.65 21.89
CA ARG A 79 -5.86 18.82 22.67
C ARG A 79 -5.46 20.15 22.06
N HIS A 80 -4.27 20.22 21.47
CA HIS A 80 -3.65 21.49 21.08
C HIS A 80 -3.59 21.72 19.57
N MET A 81 -3.59 20.65 18.76
CA MET A 81 -3.52 20.79 17.30
C MET A 81 -4.72 21.57 16.77
N SER A 82 -4.48 22.40 15.77
CA SER A 82 -5.52 23.18 15.08
C SER A 82 -6.49 22.23 14.34
N ILE A 83 -7.79 22.51 14.45
CA ILE A 83 -8.85 21.77 13.75
C ILE A 83 -9.74 22.73 12.95
N ALA A 84 -10.30 22.24 11.84
CA ALA A 84 -11.22 22.99 10.99
C ALA A 84 -12.36 22.11 10.47
N ILE A 85 -13.50 22.75 10.23
CA ILE A 85 -14.60 22.22 9.40
C ILE A 85 -14.74 23.19 8.24
N HIS A 86 -14.39 22.75 7.05
CA HIS A 86 -14.39 23.57 5.86
C HIS A 86 -15.81 23.67 5.26
N PRO A 87 -16.11 24.69 4.42
CA PRO A 87 -17.43 24.81 3.80
C PRO A 87 -17.81 23.54 3.03
N ASP A 88 -19.10 23.23 2.94
CA ASP A 88 -19.63 22.03 2.25
C ASP A 88 -19.27 20.66 2.87
N GLU A 89 -18.39 20.54 3.87
CA GLU A 89 -18.04 19.23 4.45
C GLU A 89 -19.23 18.59 5.20
N LEU A 90 -19.49 17.31 4.92
CA LEU A 90 -20.46 16.47 5.63
C LEU A 90 -19.78 15.49 6.60
N ILE A 91 -18.62 14.97 6.20
CA ILE A 91 -17.72 14.17 7.05
C ILE A 91 -16.55 15.06 7.42
N VAL A 92 -16.28 15.20 8.72
CA VAL A 92 -15.30 16.16 9.27
C VAL A 92 -14.17 15.46 10.00
N GLY A 93 -13.06 16.15 10.22
CA GLY A 93 -11.87 15.53 10.81
C GLY A 93 -10.70 15.56 9.84
N ASN A 94 -9.52 15.94 10.31
CA ASN A 94 -8.27 15.77 9.59
C ASN A 94 -7.11 15.78 10.61
N ARG A 95 -5.95 15.27 10.21
CA ARG A 95 -4.70 15.30 11.00
C ARG A 95 -3.92 16.60 10.85
N SER A 96 -4.38 17.50 10.00
CA SER A 96 -3.80 18.82 9.73
C SER A 96 -4.90 19.84 9.45
N LEU A 97 -4.59 21.13 9.57
CA LEU A 97 -5.56 22.22 9.38
C LEU A 97 -6.11 22.28 7.95
N LEU A 98 -5.22 22.10 6.97
CA LEU A 98 -5.54 22.08 5.54
C LEU A 98 -5.38 20.66 4.99
N PRO A 99 -6.11 20.31 3.91
CA PRO A 99 -5.89 19.04 3.22
C PRO A 99 -4.48 18.99 2.64
N ARG A 100 -3.91 17.78 2.63
CA ARG A 100 -2.62 17.44 2.01
C ARG A 100 -1.42 18.21 2.57
N MET A 101 -1.43 18.53 3.86
CA MET A 101 -0.23 19.04 4.53
C MET A 101 0.76 17.92 4.86
N GLY A 102 2.06 18.24 4.74
CA GLY A 102 3.15 17.36 5.14
C GLY A 102 3.40 17.46 6.63
N VAL A 103 3.07 16.41 7.37
CA VAL A 103 3.22 16.36 8.83
C VAL A 103 4.59 15.78 9.21
N ILE A 104 5.30 16.44 10.14
CA ILE A 104 6.60 15.99 10.62
C ILE A 104 6.46 15.11 11.87
N SER A 105 7.17 13.97 11.87
CA SER A 105 7.30 13.06 13.01
C SER A 105 8.74 13.00 13.51
N PRO A 106 9.14 13.91 14.41
CA PRO A 106 10.53 14.05 14.79
C PRO A 106 11.05 12.86 15.62
N GLU A 107 10.17 12.03 16.18
CA GLU A 107 10.55 10.79 16.84
C GLU A 107 11.02 9.69 15.87
N GLY A 108 10.64 9.79 14.59
CA GLY A 108 11.02 8.84 13.55
C GLY A 108 12.41 9.12 12.98
N ALA A 109 12.59 10.34 12.46
CA ALA A 109 13.86 10.85 11.95
C ALA A 109 13.86 12.38 11.86
N VAL A 110 15.03 12.99 12.06
CA VAL A 110 15.24 14.45 11.90
C VAL A 110 16.37 14.79 10.94
N ASP A 111 17.31 13.87 10.70
CA ASP A 111 18.54 14.17 9.99
C ASP A 111 18.35 14.38 8.49
N TRP A 112 17.57 13.53 7.82
CA TRP A 112 17.23 13.76 6.42
C TRP A 112 16.37 15.01 6.24
N LEU A 113 15.47 15.27 7.19
CA LEU A 113 14.57 16.40 7.14
C LEU A 113 15.39 17.70 7.20
N ASP A 114 16.29 17.82 8.17
CA ASP A 114 17.18 18.96 8.36
C ASP A 114 18.01 19.29 7.10
N ARG A 115 18.47 18.26 6.38
CA ARG A 115 19.22 18.41 5.11
C ARG A 115 18.35 18.89 3.94
N GLU A 116 17.05 18.65 3.98
CA GLU A 116 16.15 18.87 2.84
C GLU A 116 15.20 20.07 2.99
N LEU A 117 15.07 20.68 4.19
CA LEU A 117 14.08 21.72 4.49
C LEU A 117 14.03 22.85 3.44
N GLU A 118 15.18 23.40 3.05
CA GLU A 118 15.25 24.47 2.04
C GLU A 118 14.92 24.01 0.62
N THR A 119 15.09 22.72 0.33
CA THR A 119 14.86 22.13 -0.99
C THR A 119 13.46 21.55 -1.15
N LEU A 120 12.69 21.38 -0.06
CA LEU A 120 11.32 20.86 -0.10
C LEU A 120 10.40 21.58 -1.11
N PRO A 121 10.47 22.92 -1.28
CA PRO A 121 9.61 23.62 -2.25
C PRO A 121 9.99 23.35 -3.71
N THR A 122 11.23 22.94 -3.99
CA THR A 122 11.80 22.88 -5.35
C THR A 122 12.25 21.49 -5.77
N ARG A 123 12.15 20.49 -4.90
CA ARG A 123 12.56 19.12 -5.22
C ARG A 123 11.66 18.52 -6.33
N PRO A 124 12.20 17.62 -7.17
CA PRO A 124 11.49 17.14 -8.36
C PRO A 124 10.27 16.26 -8.06
N GLN A 125 10.25 15.58 -6.90
CA GLN A 125 9.18 14.68 -6.51
C GLN A 125 8.58 15.11 -5.17
N ASP A 126 7.24 15.14 -5.10
CA ASP A 126 6.47 15.41 -3.88
C ASP A 126 6.86 16.70 -3.13
N PRO A 127 6.78 17.90 -3.75
CA PRO A 127 7.19 19.16 -3.11
C PRO A 127 6.19 19.64 -2.05
N PHE A 128 6.71 20.36 -1.05
CA PHE A 128 5.93 21.04 -0.01
C PHE A 128 6.47 22.44 0.26
N GLN A 129 5.57 23.40 0.47
CA GLN A 129 5.94 24.73 0.93
C GLN A 129 6.26 24.73 2.43
N ILE A 130 7.31 25.44 2.81
CA ILE A 130 7.71 25.64 4.20
C ILE A 130 8.27 27.05 4.38
N ARG A 131 7.91 27.71 5.48
CA ARG A 131 8.33 29.09 5.76
C ARG A 131 9.67 29.15 6.50
N PRO A 132 10.51 30.19 6.31
CA PRO A 132 11.78 30.34 7.01
C PRO A 132 11.68 30.27 8.54
N GLU A 133 10.59 30.78 9.11
CA GLU A 133 10.36 30.75 10.56
C GLU A 133 10.12 29.33 11.07
N GLN A 134 9.43 28.49 10.28
CA GLN A 134 9.22 27.08 10.58
C GLN A 134 10.54 26.31 10.54
N ILE A 135 11.41 26.59 9.55
CA ILE A 135 12.74 25.99 9.45
C ILE A 135 13.58 26.34 10.68
N ARG A 136 13.54 27.61 11.09
CA ARG A 136 14.26 28.10 12.27
C ARG A 136 13.80 27.40 13.54
N GLU A 137 12.48 27.32 13.77
CA GLU A 137 11.90 26.63 14.93
C GLU A 137 12.30 25.14 14.96
N LEU A 138 12.22 24.45 13.81
CA LEU A 138 12.63 23.06 13.71
C LEU A 138 14.09 22.84 14.14
N ARG A 139 15.02 23.68 13.66
CA ARG A 139 16.46 23.55 13.95
C ARG A 139 16.87 24.02 15.35
N GLU A 140 16.28 25.11 15.84
CA GLU A 140 16.66 25.72 17.11
C GLU A 140 15.95 25.07 18.30
N GLU A 141 14.70 24.63 18.15
CA GLU A 141 13.86 24.21 19.27
C GLU A 141 13.49 22.73 19.27
N ILE A 142 13.35 22.10 18.10
CA ILE A 142 12.82 20.73 17.96
C ILE A 142 13.94 19.71 17.77
N PHE A 143 14.68 19.76 16.66
CA PHE A 143 15.70 18.76 16.31
C PHE A 143 16.77 18.51 17.39
N PRO A 144 17.26 19.52 18.13
CA PRO A 144 18.26 19.29 19.17
C PRO A 144 17.82 18.30 20.26
N TYR A 145 16.52 18.20 20.53
CA TYR A 145 15.99 17.23 21.50
C TYR A 145 16.00 15.79 20.98
N TRP A 146 15.83 15.61 19.66
CA TRP A 146 15.58 14.32 19.02
C TRP A 146 16.83 13.62 18.51
N ARG A 147 17.88 14.36 18.14
CA ARG A 147 19.13 13.75 17.66
C ARG A 147 19.69 12.74 18.66
N GLY A 148 19.96 11.53 18.19
CA GLY A 148 20.41 10.40 19.00
C GLY A 148 19.29 9.66 19.75
N LYS A 149 18.03 10.06 19.58
CA LYS A 149 16.84 9.44 20.19
C LYS A 149 15.82 8.93 19.17
N THR A 150 16.02 9.20 17.88
CA THR A 150 15.05 8.82 16.84
C THR A 150 15.07 7.32 16.55
N LEU A 151 14.00 6.80 15.94
CA LEU A 151 13.98 5.42 15.43
C LEU A 151 15.16 5.18 14.47
N GLU A 152 15.43 6.12 13.57
CA GLU A 152 16.54 6.06 12.61
C GLU A 152 17.90 5.91 13.30
N ASP A 153 18.17 6.73 14.33
CA ASP A 153 19.40 6.67 15.12
C ASP A 153 19.57 5.30 15.79
N ILE A 154 18.50 4.79 16.38
CA ILE A 154 18.50 3.55 17.15
C ILE A 154 18.70 2.35 16.24
N VAL A 155 18.02 2.30 15.09
CA VAL A 155 18.21 1.25 14.08
C VAL A 155 19.64 1.28 13.56
N ALA A 156 20.16 2.45 13.17
CA ALA A 156 21.51 2.58 12.64
C ALA A 156 22.58 2.11 13.63
N ALA A 157 22.41 2.39 14.93
CA ALA A 157 23.31 1.96 15.99
C ALA A 157 23.27 0.45 16.25
N ARG A 158 22.10 -0.20 16.08
CA ARG A 158 21.89 -1.62 16.40
C ARG A 158 22.18 -2.57 15.24
N LEU A 159 22.21 -2.09 13.99
CA LEU A 159 22.43 -2.95 12.83
C LEU A 159 23.83 -3.61 12.85
N PRO A 160 23.93 -4.94 12.65
CA PRO A 160 25.21 -5.64 12.51
C PRO A 160 26.00 -5.18 11.28
N GLU A 161 27.33 -5.23 11.35
CA GLU A 161 28.20 -4.78 10.25
C GLU A 161 28.04 -5.62 8.97
N ASP A 162 27.79 -6.93 9.07
CA ASP A 162 27.57 -7.76 7.88
C ASP A 162 26.23 -7.46 7.19
N VAL A 163 25.22 -7.05 7.95
CA VAL A 163 23.95 -6.52 7.42
C VAL A 163 24.17 -5.16 6.74
N LYS A 164 24.89 -4.23 7.39
CA LYS A 164 25.24 -2.93 6.79
C LYS A 164 26.03 -3.10 5.49
N HIS A 165 26.96 -4.05 5.44
CA HIS A 165 27.74 -4.38 4.25
C HIS A 165 26.86 -4.87 3.09
N ALA A 166 25.89 -5.75 3.36
CA ALA A 166 24.95 -6.23 2.34
C ALA A 166 23.98 -5.13 1.85
N ILE A 167 23.52 -4.25 2.74
CA ILE A 167 22.72 -3.06 2.38
C ILE A 167 23.53 -2.11 1.51
N LYS A 168 24.79 -1.84 1.86
CA LYS A 168 25.73 -1.05 1.06
C LYS A 168 25.91 -1.67 -0.35
N GLY A 169 25.99 -3.00 -0.42
CA GLY A 169 26.04 -3.77 -1.67
C GLY A 169 24.74 -3.79 -2.49
N LYS A 170 23.67 -3.13 -2.01
CA LYS A 170 22.36 -2.95 -2.66
C LYS A 170 21.60 -4.25 -2.94
N VAL A 171 21.85 -5.27 -2.12
CA VAL A 171 21.16 -6.56 -2.27
C VAL A 171 19.75 -6.53 -1.69
N PHE A 172 19.55 -5.79 -0.61
CA PHE A 172 18.23 -5.51 -0.05
C PHE A 172 18.20 -4.13 0.62
N SER A 173 17.00 -3.60 0.83
CA SER A 173 16.74 -2.47 1.71
C SER A 173 15.86 -2.89 2.88
N LEU A 174 16.09 -2.29 4.04
CA LEU A 174 15.19 -2.39 5.20
C LEU A 174 14.25 -1.19 5.17
N ASN A 175 12.97 -1.43 5.39
CA ASN A 175 11.94 -0.39 5.35
C ASN A 175 11.48 -0.04 6.78
N GLN A 176 10.71 1.04 6.92
CA GLN A 176 10.22 1.56 8.20
C GLN A 176 11.35 1.80 9.23
N THR A 177 12.48 2.34 8.77
CA THR A 177 13.62 2.64 9.66
C THR A 177 13.54 4.03 10.27
N ASP A 178 12.64 4.88 9.78
CA ASP A 178 12.54 6.32 10.06
C ASP A 178 11.10 6.78 10.35
N HIS A 179 10.12 5.87 10.39
CA HIS A 179 8.71 6.16 10.67
C HIS A 179 8.01 4.93 11.26
N ALA A 180 6.82 5.13 11.83
CA ALA A 180 6.06 4.08 12.48
C ALA A 180 5.61 2.96 11.53
N GLN A 181 5.28 1.80 12.11
CA GLN A 181 4.67 0.70 11.37
C GLN A 181 3.29 1.09 10.85
N GLY A 182 3.17 1.13 9.53
CA GLY A 182 1.91 1.24 8.80
C GLY A 182 1.42 -0.12 8.30
N HIS A 183 0.67 -0.11 7.20
CA HIS A 183 0.18 -1.33 6.54
C HIS A 183 -0.72 -2.19 7.43
N ILE A 184 -1.74 -1.55 8.00
CA ILE A 184 -2.68 -2.21 8.91
C ILE A 184 -4.12 -2.08 8.42
N LEU A 185 -4.87 -3.18 8.61
CA LEU A 185 -6.32 -3.20 8.58
C LEU A 185 -6.83 -3.19 10.03
N PRO A 186 -7.24 -2.04 10.58
CA PRO A 186 -7.75 -2.00 11.94
C PRO A 186 -9.10 -2.75 12.05
N ASP A 187 -9.50 -3.08 13.27
CA ASP A 187 -10.80 -3.66 13.59
C ASP A 187 -11.89 -2.58 13.51
N VAL A 188 -12.19 -2.12 12.29
CA VAL A 188 -13.21 -1.09 12.04
C VAL A 188 -14.57 -1.55 12.53
N GLU A 189 -14.92 -2.81 12.32
CA GLU A 189 -16.19 -3.38 12.78
C GLU A 189 -16.28 -3.36 14.31
N GLY A 190 -15.22 -3.78 15.02
CA GLY A 190 -15.12 -3.70 16.47
C GLY A 190 -15.20 -2.26 16.98
N TRP A 191 -14.52 -1.31 16.31
CA TRP A 191 -14.57 0.12 16.62
C TRP A 191 -16.00 0.68 16.51
N LEU A 192 -16.70 0.38 15.41
CA LEU A 192 -18.10 0.79 15.20
C LEU A 192 -19.04 0.14 16.23
N ARG A 193 -18.87 -1.15 16.51
CA ARG A 193 -19.75 -1.92 17.39
C ARG A 193 -19.60 -1.53 18.87
N LEU A 194 -18.38 -1.27 19.33
CA LEU A 194 -18.09 -0.99 20.74
C LEU A 194 -18.11 0.50 21.07
N GLY A 195 -17.72 1.36 20.14
CA GLY A 195 -17.44 2.77 20.42
C GLY A 195 -16.31 2.94 21.45
N VAL A 196 -16.07 4.19 21.85
CA VAL A 196 -15.02 4.51 22.85
C VAL A 196 -15.37 3.92 24.22
N SER A 197 -16.64 4.01 24.64
CA SER A 197 -17.07 3.53 25.95
C SER A 197 -16.94 2.02 26.07
N GLY A 198 -17.34 1.26 25.05
CA GLY A 198 -17.22 -0.20 25.05
C GLY A 198 -15.77 -0.67 25.05
N LEU A 199 -14.87 0.02 24.33
CA LEU A 199 -13.44 -0.26 24.40
C LEU A 199 -12.84 0.08 25.78
N ARG A 200 -13.29 1.18 26.40
CA ARG A 200 -12.88 1.55 27.76
C ARG A 200 -13.28 0.49 28.77
N GLU A 201 -14.51 -0.01 28.70
CA GLU A 201 -14.99 -1.12 29.52
C GLU A 201 -14.17 -2.39 29.29
N LYS A 202 -13.85 -2.70 28.02
CA LYS A 202 -13.02 -3.85 27.65
C LYS A 202 -11.61 -3.77 28.26
N VAL A 203 -10.96 -2.61 28.19
CA VAL A 203 -9.65 -2.34 28.80
C VAL A 203 -9.71 -2.48 30.32
N GLU A 204 -10.68 -1.87 30.97
CA GLU A 204 -10.86 -1.94 32.42
C GLU A 204 -11.15 -3.37 32.90
N ALA A 205 -11.96 -4.12 32.16
CA ALA A 205 -12.23 -5.52 32.47
C ALA A 205 -10.98 -6.39 32.34
N ALA A 206 -10.17 -6.18 31.29
CA ALA A 206 -8.91 -6.90 31.09
C ALA A 206 -7.89 -6.57 32.21
N ARG A 207 -7.75 -5.28 32.56
CA ARG A 207 -6.86 -4.80 33.63
C ARG A 207 -7.15 -5.42 35.00
N ARG A 208 -8.41 -5.75 35.28
CA ARG A 208 -8.86 -6.34 36.57
C ARG A 208 -8.66 -7.86 36.65
N ARG A 209 -8.25 -8.53 35.57
CA ARG A 209 -8.03 -9.98 35.60
C ARG A 209 -6.86 -10.33 36.54
N PRO A 210 -6.95 -11.39 37.37
CA PRO A 210 -5.86 -11.80 38.25
C PRO A 210 -4.56 -12.16 37.52
N GLU A 211 -4.67 -12.63 36.28
CA GLU A 211 -3.55 -12.99 35.40
C GLU A 211 -2.86 -11.76 34.77
N ALA A 212 -3.52 -10.60 34.80
CA ALA A 212 -3.11 -9.38 34.11
C ALA A 212 -2.38 -8.39 35.04
N GLN A 213 -1.49 -8.90 35.90
CA GLN A 213 -0.89 -8.14 37.00
C GLN A 213 0.60 -7.84 36.83
N THR A 214 1.20 -8.14 35.66
CA THR A 214 2.59 -7.73 35.43
C THR A 214 2.69 -6.22 35.30
N VAL A 215 3.87 -5.66 35.59
CA VAL A 215 4.13 -4.22 35.48
C VAL A 215 3.92 -3.75 34.04
N GLU A 216 4.36 -4.55 33.07
CA GLU A 216 4.26 -4.27 31.63
C GLU A 216 2.80 -4.24 31.18
N GLN A 217 1.97 -5.18 31.66
CA GLN A 217 0.54 -5.20 31.36
C GLN A 217 -0.18 -3.99 31.95
N GLN A 218 0.15 -3.61 33.19
CA GLN A 218 -0.45 -2.42 33.81
C GLN A 218 -0.06 -1.13 33.08
N ILE A 219 1.20 -1.04 32.61
CA ILE A 219 1.66 0.04 31.74
C ILE A 219 0.87 0.07 30.43
N PHE A 220 0.65 -1.08 29.80
CA PHE A 220 -0.17 -1.17 28.58
C PHE A 220 -1.60 -0.66 28.83
N TYR A 221 -2.26 -1.13 29.89
CA TYR A 221 -3.65 -0.74 30.17
C TYR A 221 -3.78 0.74 30.52
N GLU A 222 -2.81 1.31 31.23
CA GLU A 222 -2.78 2.74 31.49
C GLU A 222 -2.58 3.56 30.19
N ALA A 223 -1.66 3.14 29.32
CA ALA A 223 -1.47 3.76 28.01
C ALA A 223 -2.74 3.69 27.15
N ALA A 224 -3.39 2.53 27.14
CA ALA A 224 -4.67 2.29 26.45
C ALA A 224 -5.78 3.23 26.95
N SER A 225 -5.92 3.42 28.26
CA SER A 225 -6.92 4.34 28.83
C SER A 225 -6.65 5.81 28.44
N ILE A 226 -5.38 6.23 28.42
CA ILE A 226 -4.98 7.58 27.97
C ILE A 226 -5.28 7.76 26.48
N ALA A 227 -5.01 6.75 25.65
CA ALA A 227 -5.31 6.78 24.21
C ALA A 227 -6.82 6.86 23.93
N LEU A 228 -7.67 6.15 24.68
CA LEU A 228 -9.13 6.29 24.58
C LEU A 228 -9.61 7.68 24.99
N GLN A 229 -8.98 8.29 25.99
CA GLN A 229 -9.26 9.68 26.37
C GLN A 229 -8.93 10.64 25.22
N ALA A 230 -7.83 10.40 24.51
CA ALA A 230 -7.46 11.21 23.34
C ALA A 230 -8.52 11.11 22.23
N ALA A 231 -8.98 9.90 21.92
CA ALA A 231 -10.04 9.69 20.93
C ALA A 231 -11.34 10.44 21.30
N HIS A 232 -11.77 10.31 22.55
CA HIS A 232 -12.93 11.01 23.10
C HIS A 232 -12.83 12.53 22.94
N GLU A 233 -11.72 13.12 23.42
CA GLU A 233 -11.54 14.57 23.39
C GLU A 233 -11.41 15.11 21.97
N PHE A 234 -10.74 14.39 21.07
CA PHE A 234 -10.64 14.77 19.67
C PHE A 234 -12.02 14.93 19.01
N MET A 235 -12.90 13.95 19.22
CA MET A 235 -14.26 13.97 18.67
C MET A 235 -15.12 15.07 19.29
N LEU A 236 -15.00 15.31 20.61
CA LEU A 236 -15.70 16.42 21.27
C LEU A 236 -15.26 17.80 20.77
N ARG A 237 -13.97 18.00 20.48
CA ARG A 237 -13.49 19.27 19.89
C ARG A 237 -14.15 19.56 18.54
N TYR A 238 -14.35 18.54 17.71
CA TYR A 238 -15.10 18.67 16.47
C TYR A 238 -16.59 18.94 16.70
N ALA A 239 -17.19 18.31 17.71
CA ALA A 239 -18.58 18.60 18.09
C ALA A 239 -18.78 20.06 18.50
N ASP A 240 -17.87 20.59 19.32
CA ASP A 240 -17.93 21.97 19.81
C ASP A 240 -17.65 22.98 18.68
N LEU A 241 -16.71 22.67 17.77
CA LEU A 241 -16.46 23.50 16.59
C LEU A 241 -17.68 23.53 15.66
N ALA A 242 -18.30 22.38 15.39
CA ALA A 242 -19.49 22.30 14.56
C ALA A 242 -20.66 23.10 15.15
N GLN A 243 -20.87 23.01 16.47
CA GLN A 243 -21.90 23.79 17.16
C GLN A 243 -21.63 25.30 17.05
N LYS A 244 -20.38 25.73 17.28
CA LYS A 244 -19.99 27.14 17.16
C LYS A 244 -20.23 27.68 15.75
N LEU A 245 -19.93 26.90 14.71
CA LEU A 245 -20.20 27.28 13.32
C LEU A 245 -21.70 27.32 13.04
N ALA A 246 -22.48 26.36 13.55
CA ALA A 246 -23.93 26.34 13.40
C ALA A 246 -24.62 27.57 14.02
N ASP A 247 -24.11 28.08 15.13
CA ASP A 247 -24.65 29.27 15.80
C ASP A 247 -24.42 30.56 14.99
N GLN A 248 -23.45 30.54 14.07
CA GLN A 248 -23.05 31.66 13.23
C GLN A 248 -23.52 31.53 11.77
N GLU A 249 -24.08 30.36 11.40
CA GLU A 249 -24.49 30.06 10.04
C GLU A 249 -25.87 30.65 9.70
N ALA A 250 -25.93 31.38 8.61
CA ALA A 250 -27.14 32.03 8.10
C ALA A 250 -27.94 31.11 7.18
N ASP A 251 -27.26 30.27 6.39
CA ASP A 251 -27.93 29.32 5.51
C ASP A 251 -28.59 28.20 6.32
N ARG A 252 -29.91 28.05 6.14
CA ARG A 252 -30.70 27.11 6.97
C ARG A 252 -30.29 25.66 6.76
N GLN A 253 -29.92 25.30 5.54
CA GLN A 253 -29.52 23.93 5.22
C GLN A 253 -28.14 23.63 5.82
N ARG A 254 -27.16 24.50 5.59
CA ARG A 254 -25.82 24.34 6.16
C ARG A 254 -25.84 24.37 7.69
N ARG A 255 -26.68 25.22 8.29
CA ARG A 255 -26.87 25.25 9.74
C ARG A 255 -27.40 23.91 10.26
N TRP A 256 -28.39 23.32 9.59
CA TRP A 256 -28.88 21.99 9.95
C TRP A 256 -27.79 20.92 9.82
N GLU A 257 -26.99 20.94 8.75
CA GLU A 257 -25.86 20.03 8.57
C GLU A 257 -24.82 20.16 9.70
N LEU A 258 -24.47 21.39 10.09
CA LEU A 258 -23.53 21.64 11.18
C LEU A 258 -24.06 21.17 12.54
N ILE A 259 -25.36 21.37 12.81
CA ILE A 259 -26.01 20.81 14.01
C ILE A 259 -25.95 19.28 13.96
N ARG A 260 -26.22 18.68 12.80
CA ARG A 260 -26.14 17.23 12.62
C ARG A 260 -24.72 16.70 12.84
N ILE A 261 -23.70 17.38 12.33
CA ILE A 261 -22.28 17.06 12.57
C ILE A 261 -21.94 17.19 14.05
N ALA A 262 -22.41 18.25 14.73
CA ALA A 262 -22.16 18.45 16.16
C ALA A 262 -22.76 17.30 16.99
N ASP A 263 -24.00 16.92 16.72
CA ASP A 263 -24.67 15.79 17.37
C ASP A 263 -23.97 14.45 17.07
N ALA A 264 -23.61 14.19 15.81
CA ALA A 264 -22.88 13.00 15.41
C ALA A 264 -21.55 12.89 16.15
N CYS A 265 -20.70 13.93 16.11
CA CYS A 265 -19.39 13.94 16.75
C CYS A 265 -19.50 13.79 18.27
N ARG A 266 -20.50 14.43 18.90
CA ARG A 266 -20.73 14.33 20.35
C ARG A 266 -21.16 12.91 20.73
N TRP A 267 -22.06 12.31 19.97
CA TRP A 267 -22.54 10.96 20.22
C TRP A 267 -21.42 9.92 20.07
N VAL A 268 -20.73 9.93 18.93
CA VAL A 268 -19.69 8.92 18.62
C VAL A 268 -18.41 9.09 19.44
N SER A 269 -18.27 10.20 20.17
CA SER A 269 -17.18 10.39 21.15
C SER A 269 -17.22 9.39 22.31
N GLU A 270 -18.36 8.73 22.52
CA GLU A 270 -18.53 7.68 23.53
C GLU A 270 -19.20 6.44 22.95
N HIS A 271 -20.22 6.60 22.10
CA HIS A 271 -21.15 5.54 21.76
C HIS A 271 -21.00 4.95 20.34
N PRO A 272 -21.45 3.71 20.11
CA PRO A 272 -21.64 3.15 18.77
C PRO A 272 -22.56 4.02 17.89
N PRO A 273 -22.35 4.05 16.56
CA PRO A 273 -23.09 4.93 15.66
C PRO A 273 -24.56 4.50 15.51
N ARG A 274 -25.47 5.49 15.49
CA ARG A 274 -26.93 5.24 15.39
C ARG A 274 -27.44 5.11 13.98
N ASP A 275 -26.71 5.64 13.00
CA ASP A 275 -27.10 5.76 11.60
C ASP A 275 -25.88 5.66 10.67
N PHE A 276 -26.12 5.66 9.35
CA PHE A 276 -25.09 5.53 8.33
C PHE A 276 -24.12 6.73 8.31
N TRP A 277 -24.61 7.94 8.57
CA TRP A 277 -23.76 9.14 8.64
C TRP A 277 -22.78 9.02 9.81
N GLU A 278 -23.26 8.66 11.00
CA GLU A 278 -22.40 8.43 12.17
C GLU A 278 -21.41 7.29 11.94
N ALA A 279 -21.81 6.22 11.24
CA ALA A 279 -20.89 5.12 10.93
C ALA A 279 -19.75 5.56 10.00
N LEU A 280 -20.05 6.36 8.98
CA LEU A 280 -19.02 6.96 8.10
C LEU A 280 -18.11 7.92 8.89
N GLN A 281 -18.70 8.76 9.75
CA GLN A 281 -17.96 9.74 10.55
C GLN A 281 -17.03 9.07 11.57
N LEU A 282 -17.51 8.05 12.29
CA LEU A 282 -16.73 7.32 13.28
C LEU A 282 -15.64 6.46 12.61
N THR A 283 -15.92 5.90 11.42
CA THR A 283 -14.91 5.25 10.58
C THR A 283 -13.80 6.23 10.22
N TRP A 284 -14.15 7.44 9.76
CA TRP A 284 -13.13 8.44 9.40
C TRP A 284 -12.30 8.89 10.60
N PHE A 285 -12.92 9.12 11.76
CA PHE A 285 -12.19 9.48 12.97
C PHE A 285 -11.17 8.42 13.40
N LEU A 286 -11.47 7.13 13.24
CA LEU A 286 -10.50 6.06 13.47
C LEU A 286 -9.23 6.27 12.64
N PHE A 287 -9.38 6.48 11.33
CA PHE A 287 -8.23 6.68 10.44
C PHE A 287 -7.47 7.97 10.74
N VAL A 288 -8.17 9.05 11.11
CA VAL A 288 -7.50 10.30 11.52
C VAL A 288 -6.69 10.10 12.79
N LEU A 289 -7.23 9.43 13.82
CA LEU A 289 -6.51 9.17 15.07
C LEU A 289 -5.29 8.26 14.87
N LEU A 290 -5.42 7.20 14.07
CA LEU A 290 -4.29 6.35 13.67
C LEU A 290 -3.20 7.17 12.96
N GLN A 291 -3.60 8.08 12.08
CA GLN A 291 -2.68 8.96 11.36
C GLN A 291 -2.01 10.01 12.25
N ILE A 292 -2.68 10.49 13.31
CA ILE A 292 -2.09 11.41 14.30
C ILE A 292 -1.05 10.68 15.15
N GLU A 293 -1.38 9.49 15.67
CA GLU A 293 -0.48 8.69 16.50
C GLU A 293 0.78 8.29 15.71
N SER A 294 0.60 7.59 14.60
CA SER A 294 1.68 6.87 13.93
C SER A 294 2.33 7.66 12.79
N ASN A 295 1.61 8.58 12.14
CA ASN A 295 2.03 9.21 10.88
C ASN A 295 2.62 8.19 9.89
N ALA A 296 1.87 7.12 9.61
CA ALA A 296 2.30 6.02 8.77
C ALA A 296 1.42 5.88 7.52
N SER A 297 1.94 5.20 6.50
CA SER A 297 1.15 4.85 5.31
C SER A 297 0.32 3.58 5.53
N SER A 298 -0.71 3.42 4.70
CA SER A 298 -1.43 2.17 4.48
C SER A 298 -2.31 1.70 5.65
N PHE A 299 -2.92 2.62 6.40
CA PHE A 299 -4.09 2.26 7.21
C PHE A 299 -5.30 2.10 6.29
N SER A 300 -5.79 0.88 6.10
CA SER A 300 -6.79 0.58 5.07
C SER A 300 -8.18 0.28 5.65
N PRO A 301 -9.25 0.83 5.08
CA PRO A 301 -10.63 0.49 5.48
C PRO A 301 -11.05 -0.95 5.21
N GLY A 302 -10.40 -1.65 4.28
CA GLY A 302 -10.70 -3.05 3.99
C GLY A 302 -12.08 -3.23 3.38
N ARG A 303 -12.85 -4.21 3.89
CA ARG A 303 -14.17 -4.61 3.37
C ARG A 303 -15.30 -3.68 3.80
N LEU A 304 -15.16 -2.41 3.43
CA LEU A 304 -16.08 -1.32 3.78
C LEU A 304 -17.52 -1.60 3.37
N ASP A 305 -17.71 -2.28 2.23
CA ASP A 305 -19.03 -2.67 1.74
C ASP A 305 -19.74 -3.73 2.58
N GLN A 306 -19.06 -4.35 3.55
CA GLN A 306 -19.65 -5.36 4.43
C GLN A 306 -20.04 -4.76 5.78
N TYR A 307 -19.11 -4.10 6.49
CA TYR A 307 -19.39 -3.62 7.86
C TYR A 307 -20.23 -2.34 7.92
N LEU A 308 -20.31 -1.56 6.83
CA LEU A 308 -21.20 -0.38 6.77
C LEU A 308 -22.61 -0.71 6.24
N LEU A 309 -22.77 -1.84 5.55
CA LEU A 309 -24.05 -2.23 4.94
C LEU A 309 -25.22 -2.25 5.94
N PRO A 310 -25.09 -2.81 7.17
CA PRO A 310 -26.20 -2.86 8.11
C PRO A 310 -26.75 -1.48 8.50
N TYR A 311 -25.87 -0.46 8.57
CA TYR A 311 -26.27 0.91 8.91
C TYR A 311 -27.07 1.55 7.76
N LEU A 312 -26.62 1.32 6.52
CA LEU A 312 -27.29 1.81 5.32
C LEU A 312 -28.63 1.14 5.11
N GLU A 313 -28.70 -0.19 5.22
CA GLU A 313 -29.95 -0.95 5.08
C GLU A 313 -31.02 -0.46 6.06
N ARG A 314 -30.64 -0.28 7.33
CA ARG A 314 -31.56 0.21 8.36
C ARG A 314 -32.12 1.60 8.01
N ASP A 315 -31.27 2.51 7.55
CA ASP A 315 -31.72 3.88 7.27
C ASP A 315 -32.54 4.01 5.99
N LEU A 316 -32.27 3.18 4.99
CA LEU A 316 -33.11 3.03 3.81
C LEU A 316 -34.48 2.42 4.18
N ALA A 317 -34.50 1.39 5.03
CA ALA A 317 -35.73 0.76 5.50
C ALA A 317 -36.62 1.72 6.30
N ASP A 318 -36.01 2.52 7.18
CA ASP A 318 -36.72 3.48 8.03
C ASP A 318 -37.06 4.81 7.31
N GLY A 319 -36.66 4.95 6.04
CA GLY A 319 -36.87 6.17 5.25
C GLY A 319 -36.13 7.39 5.79
N ARG A 320 -35.14 7.20 6.68
CA ARG A 320 -34.28 8.28 7.21
C ARG A 320 -33.35 8.83 6.15
N LEU A 321 -33.06 8.02 5.14
CA LEU A 321 -32.09 8.32 4.11
C LEU A 321 -32.57 7.77 2.77
N THR A 322 -32.34 8.52 1.70
CA THR A 322 -32.57 8.07 0.33
C THR A 322 -31.26 7.61 -0.30
N LEU A 323 -31.32 6.71 -1.28
CA LEU A 323 -30.12 6.22 -1.97
C LEU A 323 -29.22 7.36 -2.53
N PRO A 324 -29.76 8.44 -3.15
CA PRO A 324 -28.93 9.57 -3.57
C PRO A 324 -28.25 10.33 -2.42
N GLN A 325 -28.92 10.49 -1.28
CA GLN A 325 -28.31 11.11 -0.08
C GLN A 325 -27.20 10.22 0.48
N ALA A 326 -27.37 8.89 0.42
CA ALA A 326 -26.35 7.93 0.83
C ALA A 326 -25.11 8.00 -0.06
N GLN A 327 -25.35 8.10 -1.37
CA GLN A 327 -24.29 8.25 -2.36
C GLN A 327 -23.47 9.52 -2.09
N GLU A 328 -24.11 10.66 -1.80
CA GLU A 328 -23.39 11.92 -1.49
C GLU A 328 -22.56 11.83 -0.20
N LEU A 329 -23.06 11.15 0.85
CA LEU A 329 -22.30 10.91 2.08
C LEU A 329 -21.10 9.98 1.86
N LEU A 330 -21.29 8.91 1.07
CA LEU A 330 -20.21 7.99 0.70
C LEU A 330 -19.13 8.71 -0.12
N GLU A 331 -19.53 9.54 -1.07
CA GLU A 331 -18.63 10.39 -1.87
C GLU A 331 -17.88 11.41 -1.01
N ALA A 332 -18.52 11.98 0.02
CA ALA A 332 -17.85 12.85 0.97
C ALA A 332 -16.74 12.10 1.72
N LEU A 333 -16.98 10.88 2.20
CA LEU A 333 -15.93 10.03 2.79
C LEU A 333 -14.81 9.71 1.78
N TRP A 334 -15.19 9.39 0.53
CA TRP A 334 -14.24 9.12 -0.55
C TRP A 334 -13.26 10.28 -0.75
N LEU A 335 -13.75 11.53 -0.69
CA LEU A 335 -12.91 12.72 -0.76
C LEU A 335 -11.99 12.85 0.46
N LYS A 336 -12.43 12.50 1.67
CA LYS A 336 -11.57 12.53 2.87
C LYS A 336 -10.32 11.66 2.74
N PHE A 337 -10.41 10.51 2.08
CA PHE A 337 -9.23 9.66 1.81
C PHE A 337 -8.15 10.34 0.95
N ASN A 338 -8.49 11.43 0.24
CA ASN A 338 -7.55 12.21 -0.57
C ASN A 338 -6.91 13.39 0.17
N GLU A 339 -7.29 13.62 1.42
CA GLU A 339 -6.78 14.76 2.20
C GLU A 339 -5.51 14.44 2.99
N VAL A 340 -5.11 13.17 3.08
CA VAL A 340 -3.94 12.73 3.83
C VAL A 340 -2.81 12.41 2.86
N VAL A 341 -1.65 13.03 3.07
CA VAL A 341 -0.39 12.76 2.33
C VAL A 341 0.74 12.60 3.32
N LEU A 342 1.78 11.82 2.97
CA LEU A 342 2.95 11.62 3.82
C LEU A 342 4.14 12.46 3.34
N LEU A 343 4.83 13.12 4.27
CA LEU A 343 6.10 13.79 4.00
C LEU A 343 7.24 12.75 4.07
N ARG A 344 7.87 12.48 2.93
CA ARG A 344 8.97 11.51 2.77
C ARG A 344 10.29 12.20 2.42
N SER A 345 11.42 11.56 2.73
CA SER A 345 12.75 11.97 2.23
C SER A 345 12.82 11.91 0.70
N SER A 346 13.74 12.63 0.08
CA SER A 346 13.89 12.63 -1.38
C SER A 346 14.16 11.23 -1.94
N THR A 347 14.92 10.41 -1.22
CA THR A 347 15.14 9.00 -1.57
C THR A 347 13.84 8.21 -1.48
N SER A 348 13.12 8.29 -0.35
CA SER A 348 11.87 7.55 -0.15
C SER A 348 10.77 7.98 -1.13
N ALA A 349 10.68 9.27 -1.46
CA ALA A 349 9.72 9.79 -2.43
C ALA A 349 9.88 9.17 -3.83
N ARG A 350 11.09 8.73 -4.23
CA ARG A 350 11.28 7.99 -5.50
C ARG A 350 10.75 6.56 -5.46
N TYR A 351 10.79 5.92 -4.28
CA TYR A 351 10.21 4.58 -4.06
C TYR A 351 8.68 4.62 -3.89
N PHE A 352 8.11 5.80 -3.60
CA PHE A 352 6.70 6.03 -3.31
C PHE A 352 6.21 7.35 -3.97
N ALA A 353 6.41 7.49 -5.27
CA ALA A 353 6.13 8.74 -5.98
C ALA A 353 4.64 9.08 -6.07
N GLY A 354 4.27 10.36 -5.98
CA GLY A 354 2.89 10.82 -6.18
C GLY A 354 2.00 10.73 -4.94
N PHE A 355 2.59 10.91 -3.75
CA PHE A 355 1.89 10.91 -2.45
C PHE A 355 0.97 9.68 -2.17
N PRO A 356 1.39 8.43 -2.43
CA PRO A 356 0.58 7.28 -2.08
C PRO A 356 0.47 7.16 -0.56
N ILE A 357 -0.76 7.32 -0.04
CA ILE A 357 -1.06 7.06 1.37
C ILE A 357 -1.59 5.64 1.60
N GLY A 358 -2.27 5.04 0.61
CA GLY A 358 -2.66 3.63 0.65
C GLY A 358 -3.92 3.31 1.46
N PHE A 359 -4.97 4.14 1.41
CA PHE A 359 -6.28 3.73 1.92
C PHE A 359 -6.89 2.71 0.96
N ASN A 360 -6.80 1.41 1.27
CA ASN A 360 -7.39 0.40 0.39
C ASN A 360 -8.83 0.05 0.83
N VAL A 361 -9.77 0.21 -0.10
CA VAL A 361 -11.14 -0.27 0.02
C VAL A 361 -11.30 -1.44 -0.94
N ILE A 362 -11.71 -2.60 -0.42
CA ILE A 362 -11.89 -3.80 -1.23
C ILE A 362 -13.32 -4.30 -1.16
N LEU A 363 -13.91 -4.55 -2.33
CA LEU A 363 -15.33 -4.89 -2.50
C LEU A 363 -15.52 -6.36 -2.90
N GLY A 364 -16.71 -6.89 -2.63
CA GLY A 364 -17.13 -8.21 -3.09
C GLY A 364 -16.32 -9.36 -2.45
N GLY A 365 -16.06 -10.41 -3.23
CA GLY A 365 -15.43 -11.64 -2.75
C GLY A 365 -16.45 -12.61 -2.16
N GLN A 366 -16.06 -13.32 -1.10
CA GLN A 366 -16.90 -14.34 -0.48
C GLN A 366 -17.25 -14.01 0.97
N LEU A 367 -18.43 -14.47 1.39
CA LEU A 367 -18.89 -14.54 2.78
C LEU A 367 -18.24 -15.75 3.48
N PRO A 368 -18.29 -15.84 4.83
CA PRO A 368 -17.72 -16.97 5.57
C PRO A 368 -18.25 -18.35 5.15
N ASP A 369 -19.46 -18.41 4.60
CA ASP A 369 -20.09 -19.65 4.10
C ASP A 369 -19.78 -19.96 2.62
N GLY A 370 -18.95 -19.15 1.96
CA GLY A 370 -18.55 -19.32 0.57
C GLY A 370 -19.49 -18.70 -0.46
N ARG A 371 -20.63 -18.10 -0.06
CA ARG A 371 -21.47 -17.35 -0.99
C ARG A 371 -20.80 -16.05 -1.42
N ASP A 372 -21.18 -15.53 -2.58
CA ASP A 372 -20.73 -14.22 -3.04
C ASP A 372 -21.14 -13.10 -2.07
N ALA A 373 -20.24 -12.15 -1.84
CA ALA A 373 -20.41 -11.04 -0.90
C ALA A 373 -20.78 -9.71 -1.57
N THR A 374 -21.03 -9.70 -2.88
CA THR A 374 -21.41 -8.48 -3.61
C THR A 374 -22.78 -8.01 -3.12
N ASN A 375 -22.89 -6.73 -2.80
CA ASN A 375 -24.13 -6.10 -2.35
C ASN A 375 -24.28 -4.71 -2.99
N PHE A 376 -25.39 -4.02 -2.73
CA PHE A 376 -25.66 -2.73 -3.38
C PHE A 376 -24.69 -1.62 -2.96
N LEU A 377 -24.07 -1.71 -1.77
CA LEU A 377 -22.99 -0.80 -1.36
C LEU A 377 -21.70 -1.05 -2.14
N SER A 378 -21.43 -2.29 -2.59
CA SER A 378 -20.34 -2.57 -3.53
C SER A 378 -20.50 -1.77 -4.83
N TYR A 379 -21.71 -1.71 -5.39
CA TYR A 379 -22.02 -0.92 -6.59
C TYR A 379 -21.94 0.59 -6.35
N MET A 380 -22.40 1.07 -5.18
CA MET A 380 -22.26 2.48 -4.80
C MET A 380 -20.80 2.92 -4.68
N CYS A 381 -19.91 2.04 -4.20
CA CYS A 381 -18.47 2.31 -4.14
C CYS A 381 -17.85 2.40 -5.54
N LEU A 382 -18.24 1.51 -6.47
CA LEU A 382 -17.85 1.61 -7.88
C LEU A 382 -18.31 2.93 -8.51
N ARG A 383 -19.55 3.34 -8.21
CA ARG A 383 -20.09 4.64 -8.64
C ARG A 383 -19.30 5.81 -8.06
N ALA A 384 -19.01 5.80 -6.76
CA ALA A 384 -18.23 6.87 -6.12
C ALA A 384 -16.87 7.04 -6.81
N GLN A 385 -16.20 5.94 -7.16
CA GLN A 385 -14.95 6.00 -7.93
C GLN A 385 -15.14 6.54 -9.35
N ALA A 386 -16.22 6.13 -10.05
CA ALA A 386 -16.55 6.62 -11.39
C ALA A 386 -16.85 8.14 -11.42
N ASP A 387 -17.50 8.64 -10.37
CA ASP A 387 -17.88 10.05 -10.20
C ASP A 387 -16.67 10.91 -9.77
N ILE A 388 -15.87 10.42 -8.82
CA ILE A 388 -14.80 11.21 -8.18
C ILE A 388 -13.48 11.15 -8.96
N ARG A 389 -13.08 9.99 -9.48
CA ARG A 389 -11.85 9.81 -10.28
C ARG A 389 -10.59 10.43 -9.67
N LEU A 390 -10.41 10.30 -8.35
CA LEU A 390 -9.18 10.66 -7.66
C LEU A 390 -8.33 9.42 -7.38
N THR A 391 -7.13 9.64 -6.84
CA THR A 391 -6.11 8.61 -6.57
C THR A 391 -6.32 7.84 -5.26
N GLN A 392 -7.24 8.28 -4.41
CA GLN A 392 -7.67 7.58 -3.19
C GLN A 392 -9.20 7.56 -3.08
N PRO A 393 -9.78 6.61 -2.31
CA PRO A 393 -9.13 5.41 -1.81
C PRO A 393 -8.66 4.52 -2.98
N ASN A 394 -7.61 3.73 -2.75
CA ASN A 394 -7.18 2.71 -3.68
C ASN A 394 -8.25 1.62 -3.74
N LEU A 395 -9.08 1.65 -4.78
CA LEU A 395 -10.22 0.73 -4.89
C LEU A 395 -9.80 -0.62 -5.46
N SER A 396 -10.29 -1.69 -4.83
CA SER A 396 -10.05 -3.08 -5.20
C SER A 396 -11.37 -3.86 -5.25
N ILE A 397 -11.41 -4.92 -6.05
CA ILE A 397 -12.46 -5.93 -6.01
C ILE A 397 -11.85 -7.31 -5.78
N ARG A 398 -12.59 -8.16 -5.06
CA ARG A 398 -12.32 -9.60 -4.97
C ARG A 398 -13.22 -10.33 -5.95
N ILE A 399 -12.65 -11.27 -6.67
CA ILE A 399 -13.36 -12.16 -7.59
C ILE A 399 -13.09 -13.61 -7.23
N HIS A 400 -14.06 -14.45 -7.51
CA HIS A 400 -14.01 -15.91 -7.44
C HIS A 400 -14.72 -16.48 -8.66
N ARG A 401 -14.71 -17.82 -8.80
CA ARG A 401 -15.31 -18.50 -9.95
C ARG A 401 -16.78 -18.12 -10.21
N ASP A 402 -17.54 -17.84 -9.15
CA ASP A 402 -18.99 -17.62 -9.18
C ASP A 402 -19.35 -16.13 -8.97
N SER A 403 -18.38 -15.20 -9.03
CA SER A 403 -18.69 -13.76 -8.89
C SER A 403 -19.74 -13.32 -9.93
N PRO A 404 -20.67 -12.41 -9.64
CA PRO A 404 -21.71 -12.01 -10.58
C PRO A 404 -21.16 -11.33 -11.85
N ASP A 405 -21.68 -11.69 -13.03
CA ASP A 405 -21.27 -11.06 -14.29
C ASP A 405 -21.54 -9.55 -14.30
N ASP A 406 -22.68 -9.11 -13.76
CA ASP A 406 -23.03 -7.68 -13.71
C ASP A 406 -22.06 -6.87 -12.83
N PHE A 407 -21.50 -7.49 -11.78
CA PHE A 407 -20.49 -6.85 -10.95
C PHE A 407 -19.16 -6.70 -11.71
N LEU A 408 -18.74 -7.75 -12.42
CA LEU A 408 -17.55 -7.71 -13.27
C LEU A 408 -17.73 -6.71 -14.42
N MET A 409 -18.93 -6.58 -14.98
CA MET A 409 -19.26 -5.58 -16.01
C MET A 409 -19.14 -4.16 -15.45
N ALA A 410 -19.72 -3.88 -14.29
CA ALA A 410 -19.61 -2.57 -13.62
C ALA A 410 -18.16 -2.23 -13.28
N ALA A 411 -17.39 -3.18 -12.73
CA ALA A 411 -15.96 -2.97 -12.46
C ALA A 411 -15.15 -2.72 -13.74
N SER A 412 -15.44 -3.46 -14.82
CA SER A 412 -14.81 -3.28 -16.13
C SER A 412 -15.10 -1.89 -16.71
N TYR A 413 -16.33 -1.39 -16.53
CA TYR A 413 -16.68 -0.02 -16.90
C TYR A 413 -15.84 0.99 -16.12
N VAL A 414 -15.72 0.86 -14.78
CA VAL A 414 -14.90 1.77 -13.97
C VAL A 414 -13.41 1.72 -14.37
N ILE A 415 -12.87 0.52 -14.65
CA ILE A 415 -11.50 0.34 -15.18
C ILE A 415 -11.32 1.12 -16.50
N SER A 416 -12.31 1.07 -17.38
CA SER A 416 -12.26 1.73 -18.68
C SER A 416 -12.15 3.26 -18.61
N LEU A 417 -12.49 3.85 -17.45
CA LEU A 417 -12.36 5.31 -17.21
C LEU A 417 -10.90 5.77 -17.04
N GLY A 418 -9.94 4.83 -16.97
CA GLY A 418 -8.51 5.15 -17.03
C GLY A 418 -7.90 5.62 -15.71
N THR A 419 -8.59 5.48 -14.58
CA THR A 419 -8.03 5.85 -13.25
C THR A 419 -7.10 4.78 -12.65
N GLY A 420 -6.99 3.63 -13.31
CA GLY A 420 -6.23 2.48 -12.83
C GLY A 420 -6.95 1.63 -11.76
N MET A 421 -8.22 1.92 -11.49
CA MET A 421 -9.04 1.26 -10.48
C MET A 421 -10.36 0.77 -11.08
N PRO A 422 -11.02 -0.24 -10.48
CA PRO A 422 -10.50 -1.09 -9.40
C PRO A 422 -9.34 -2.02 -9.80
N GLN A 423 -8.53 -2.39 -8.81
CA GLN A 423 -7.66 -3.56 -8.85
C GLN A 423 -8.46 -4.85 -8.71
N VAL A 424 -7.94 -5.98 -9.21
CA VAL A 424 -8.67 -7.27 -9.19
C VAL A 424 -7.87 -8.33 -8.43
N PHE A 425 -8.46 -8.88 -7.37
CA PHE A 425 -7.89 -9.92 -6.51
C PHE A 425 -8.64 -11.24 -6.66
N ASN A 426 -7.91 -12.36 -6.67
CA ASN A 426 -8.45 -13.69 -6.95
C ASN A 426 -8.49 -14.57 -5.69
N ASP A 427 -9.69 -14.83 -5.22
CA ASP A 427 -9.98 -15.66 -4.07
C ASP A 427 -9.51 -17.13 -4.24
N GLU A 428 -9.47 -17.65 -5.48
CA GLU A 428 -9.14 -19.06 -5.79
C GLU A 428 -7.68 -19.44 -5.49
N VAL A 429 -6.81 -18.46 -5.28
CA VAL A 429 -5.39 -18.66 -4.91
C VAL A 429 -5.04 -17.97 -3.60
N ILE A 430 -5.64 -16.81 -3.31
CA ILE A 430 -5.35 -16.05 -2.10
C ILE A 430 -5.79 -16.79 -0.86
N ILE A 431 -7.04 -17.28 -0.81
CA ILE A 431 -7.58 -17.96 0.37
C ILE A 431 -6.77 -19.23 0.70
N PRO A 432 -6.50 -20.14 -0.27
CA PRO A 432 -5.61 -21.27 -0.04
C PRO A 432 -4.20 -20.86 0.44
N GLY A 433 -3.63 -19.80 -0.14
CA GLY A 433 -2.33 -19.27 0.26
C GLY A 433 -2.30 -18.76 1.70
N GLN A 434 -3.34 -18.07 2.16
CA GLN A 434 -3.47 -17.62 3.55
C GLN A 434 -3.62 -18.79 4.52
N ILE A 435 -4.47 -19.77 4.19
CA ILE A 435 -4.67 -20.98 5.01
C ILE A 435 -3.34 -21.75 5.17
N ARG A 436 -2.56 -21.87 4.09
CA ARG A 436 -1.22 -22.48 4.11
C ARG A 436 -0.27 -21.78 5.08
N ARG A 437 -0.50 -20.50 5.41
CA ARG A 437 0.28 -19.72 6.39
C ARG A 437 -0.27 -19.76 7.82
N GLY A 438 -1.28 -20.58 8.07
CA GLY A 438 -1.85 -20.76 9.40
C GLY A 438 -2.97 -19.76 9.74
N VAL A 439 -3.44 -18.98 8.77
CA VAL A 439 -4.68 -18.19 8.92
C VAL A 439 -5.86 -19.15 8.92
N THR A 440 -6.81 -18.98 9.84
CA THR A 440 -8.00 -19.84 9.88
C THR A 440 -8.82 -19.71 8.59
N PRO A 441 -9.57 -20.74 8.15
CA PRO A 441 -10.40 -20.62 6.96
C PRO A 441 -11.37 -19.43 6.98
N GLU A 442 -12.00 -19.15 8.13
CA GLU A 442 -12.91 -18.01 8.29
C GLU A 442 -12.19 -16.67 8.06
N ASP A 443 -11.02 -16.50 8.67
CA ASP A 443 -10.21 -15.29 8.52
C ASP A 443 -9.63 -15.14 7.11
N ALA A 444 -9.24 -16.26 6.50
CA ALA A 444 -8.78 -16.29 5.13
C ALA A 444 -9.89 -15.87 4.17
N MET A 445 -11.13 -16.33 4.37
CA MET A 445 -12.30 -15.89 3.59
C MET A 445 -12.59 -14.39 3.76
N ASN A 446 -12.25 -13.84 4.92
CA ASN A 446 -12.43 -12.42 5.23
C ASN A 446 -11.19 -11.54 4.95
N TYR A 447 -10.19 -12.04 4.20
CA TYR A 447 -9.02 -11.23 3.87
C TYR A 447 -9.41 -9.91 3.21
N ALA A 448 -8.57 -8.91 3.44
CA ALA A 448 -8.62 -7.65 2.71
C ALA A 448 -7.20 -7.24 2.27
N VAL A 449 -7.14 -6.15 1.52
CA VAL A 449 -5.90 -5.60 1.00
C VAL A 449 -5.51 -4.39 1.82
N VAL A 450 -4.21 -4.25 2.08
CA VAL A 450 -3.66 -3.13 2.82
C VAL A 450 -2.67 -2.36 1.97
N GLY A 451 -2.86 -1.04 1.84
CA GLY A 451 -2.00 -0.22 0.99
C GLY A 451 -2.18 -0.52 -0.50
N CYS A 452 -1.20 -1.22 -1.06
CA CYS A 452 -1.09 -1.48 -2.49
C CYS A 452 -1.81 -2.78 -2.85
N VAL A 453 -1.19 -3.92 -2.53
CA VAL A 453 -1.58 -5.29 -2.91
C VAL A 453 -1.39 -6.30 -1.78
N GLU A 454 -0.95 -5.83 -0.62
CA GLU A 454 -0.57 -6.68 0.49
C GLU A 454 -1.81 -7.28 1.14
N LEU A 455 -1.72 -8.56 1.47
CA LEU A 455 -2.85 -9.33 1.98
C LEU A 455 -2.78 -9.42 3.49
N SER A 456 -3.87 -9.11 4.17
CA SER A 456 -3.91 -9.14 5.63
C SER A 456 -5.33 -9.46 6.14
N THR A 457 -5.41 -9.82 7.42
CA THR A 457 -6.67 -10.17 8.09
C THR A 457 -7.19 -8.95 8.85
N PRO A 458 -8.35 -8.39 8.46
CA PRO A 458 -8.94 -7.23 9.13
C PRO A 458 -9.02 -7.38 10.65
N GLY A 459 -8.50 -6.40 11.37
CA GLY A 459 -8.55 -6.31 12.83
C GLY A 459 -7.71 -7.34 13.58
N LYS A 460 -7.10 -8.33 12.93
CA LYS A 460 -6.43 -9.45 13.61
C LYS A 460 -4.93 -9.49 13.42
N ALA A 461 -4.42 -8.88 12.35
CA ALA A 461 -3.02 -8.99 11.98
C ALA A 461 -2.25 -7.68 12.16
N LEU A 462 -1.07 -7.77 12.77
CA LEU A 462 0.03 -6.85 12.49
C LEU A 462 0.91 -7.50 11.43
N GLY A 463 0.52 -7.29 10.17
CA GLY A 463 1.34 -7.68 9.03
C GLY A 463 2.29 -6.54 8.70
N TRP A 464 3.54 -6.60 9.17
CA TRP A 464 4.59 -5.71 8.69
C TRP A 464 4.95 -6.10 7.25
N SER A 465 4.02 -5.86 6.32
CA SER A 465 4.00 -6.45 4.98
C SER A 465 5.10 -5.90 4.07
N ASP A 466 5.55 -4.69 4.37
CA ASP A 466 6.67 -4.02 3.71
C ASP A 466 7.91 -3.95 4.62
N ALA A 467 8.43 -5.11 5.06
CA ALA A 467 9.60 -5.14 5.95
C ALA A 467 10.93 -4.88 5.22
N ALA A 468 11.06 -5.43 4.02
CA ALA A 468 12.24 -5.29 3.20
C ALA A 468 11.94 -5.52 1.73
N MET A 469 12.79 -4.97 0.87
CA MET A 469 12.82 -5.24 -0.57
C MET A 469 14.11 -5.99 -0.91
N PHE A 470 13.98 -7.16 -1.54
CA PHE A 470 15.07 -8.08 -1.84
C PHE A 470 15.38 -8.14 -3.34
N ASN A 471 16.56 -7.68 -3.75
CA ASN A 471 16.99 -7.60 -5.15
C ASN A 471 17.58 -8.93 -5.65
N MET A 472 16.73 -9.87 -6.06
CA MET A 472 17.11 -11.14 -6.67
C MET A 472 18.03 -10.95 -7.89
N THR A 473 17.82 -9.91 -8.70
CA THR A 473 18.64 -9.64 -9.89
C THR A 473 20.06 -9.21 -9.52
N ARG A 474 20.23 -8.39 -8.49
CA ARG A 474 21.55 -8.05 -7.93
C ARG A 474 22.26 -9.26 -7.36
N VAL A 475 21.54 -10.17 -6.72
CA VAL A 475 22.12 -11.45 -6.25
C VAL A 475 22.64 -12.27 -7.44
N LEU A 476 21.90 -12.32 -8.54
CA LEU A 476 22.33 -13.02 -9.75
C LEU A 476 23.59 -12.37 -10.34
N GLU A 477 23.63 -11.04 -10.45
CA GLU A 477 24.80 -10.30 -10.91
C GLU A 477 26.04 -10.66 -10.07
N LEU A 478 25.96 -10.53 -8.74
CA LEU A 478 27.06 -10.91 -7.85
C LEU A 478 27.47 -12.38 -8.06
N THR A 479 26.51 -13.29 -8.25
CA THR A 479 26.79 -14.72 -8.49
C THR A 479 27.63 -14.94 -9.75
N LEU A 480 27.29 -14.26 -10.86
CA LEU A 480 28.03 -14.38 -12.12
C LEU A 480 29.49 -13.95 -11.98
N PHE A 481 29.78 -13.01 -11.07
CA PHE A 481 31.11 -12.49 -10.76
C PHE A 481 31.74 -13.10 -9.49
N GLY A 482 31.25 -14.24 -9.01
CA GLY A 482 31.86 -14.97 -7.88
C GLY A 482 31.63 -14.34 -6.49
N GLY A 483 30.55 -13.57 -6.36
CA GLY A 483 30.17 -12.81 -5.17
C GLY A 483 30.75 -11.39 -5.09
N ARG A 484 31.50 -10.97 -6.12
CA ARG A 484 32.10 -9.64 -6.18
C ARG A 484 31.24 -8.66 -6.95
N ASP A 485 31.25 -7.41 -6.50
CA ASP A 485 30.69 -6.31 -7.27
C ASP A 485 31.56 -6.10 -8.53
N PRO A 486 30.99 -6.17 -9.75
CA PRO A 486 31.77 -6.02 -10.99
C PRO A 486 32.33 -4.61 -11.21
N GLN A 487 31.77 -3.58 -10.54
CA GLN A 487 32.21 -2.19 -10.66
C GLN A 487 33.34 -1.87 -9.65
N THR A 488 33.21 -2.34 -8.41
CA THR A 488 34.15 -1.99 -7.33
C THR A 488 35.17 -3.08 -7.02
N GLY A 489 34.91 -4.33 -7.39
CA GLY A 489 35.71 -5.50 -7.04
C GLY A 489 35.54 -5.98 -5.58
N GLU A 490 34.73 -5.27 -4.79
CA GLU A 490 34.45 -5.58 -3.38
C GLU A 490 33.71 -6.91 -3.26
N GLN A 491 34.10 -7.74 -2.27
CA GLN A 491 33.41 -9.00 -1.97
C GLN A 491 32.14 -8.69 -1.16
N ILE A 492 30.99 -8.70 -1.82
CA ILE A 492 29.68 -8.43 -1.19
C ILE A 492 29.01 -9.74 -0.78
N GLY A 493 28.96 -10.71 -1.70
CA GLY A 493 28.37 -12.03 -1.47
C GLY A 493 29.37 -13.07 -1.03
N LEU A 494 28.90 -14.31 -0.91
CA LEU A 494 29.76 -15.47 -0.67
C LEU A 494 30.80 -15.62 -1.78
N GLU A 495 31.99 -16.10 -1.45
CA GLU A 495 32.95 -16.51 -2.46
C GLU A 495 32.45 -17.79 -3.14
N THR A 496 32.04 -17.66 -4.40
CA THR A 496 31.61 -18.76 -5.28
C THR A 496 32.42 -18.73 -6.57
N PRO A 497 32.55 -19.84 -7.31
CA PRO A 497 33.17 -19.79 -8.64
C PRO A 497 32.48 -18.72 -9.51
N PRO A 498 33.22 -17.85 -10.22
CA PRO A 498 32.62 -16.97 -11.23
C PRO A 498 32.17 -17.78 -12.45
N LEU A 499 31.34 -17.20 -13.32
CA LEU A 499 30.80 -17.90 -14.50
C LEU A 499 31.90 -18.53 -15.38
N THR A 500 33.05 -17.88 -15.52
CA THR A 500 34.20 -18.37 -16.29
C THR A 500 34.84 -19.64 -15.73
N ALA A 501 34.63 -19.94 -14.45
CA ALA A 501 35.12 -21.14 -13.79
C ALA A 501 34.07 -22.28 -13.74
N MET A 502 32.82 -22.01 -14.14
CA MET A 502 31.73 -22.98 -14.09
C MET A 502 31.72 -23.88 -15.32
N ARG A 503 31.55 -25.18 -15.12
CA ARG A 503 31.52 -26.18 -16.21
C ARG A 503 30.13 -26.55 -16.67
N SER A 504 29.10 -26.20 -15.90
CA SER A 504 27.71 -26.52 -16.19
C SER A 504 26.77 -25.43 -15.67
N PHE A 505 25.58 -25.34 -16.27
CA PHE A 505 24.52 -24.47 -15.79
C PHE A 505 24.09 -24.82 -14.35
N VAL A 506 24.17 -26.09 -13.96
CA VAL A 506 23.85 -26.55 -12.60
C VAL A 506 24.76 -25.92 -11.56
N GLU A 507 26.06 -25.72 -11.86
CA GLU A 507 26.99 -25.03 -10.95
C GLU A 507 26.59 -23.58 -10.70
N LEU A 508 26.06 -22.89 -11.74
CA LEU A 508 25.51 -21.54 -11.60
C LEU A 508 24.29 -21.53 -10.69
N GLU A 509 23.38 -22.48 -10.87
CA GLU A 509 22.19 -22.60 -10.02
C GLU A 509 22.57 -22.88 -8.56
N VAL A 510 23.52 -23.77 -8.31
CA VAL A 510 24.01 -24.04 -6.94
C VAL A 510 24.65 -22.79 -6.32
N ALA A 511 25.44 -22.03 -7.09
CA ALA A 511 26.04 -20.79 -6.60
C ALA A 511 24.96 -19.74 -6.27
N TYR A 512 23.98 -19.57 -7.15
CA TYR A 512 22.90 -18.60 -6.96
C TYR A 512 22.02 -18.93 -5.75
N ASP A 513 21.70 -20.22 -5.54
CA ASP A 513 20.95 -20.68 -4.36
C ASP A 513 21.67 -20.33 -3.05
N ARG A 514 22.98 -20.56 -3.00
CA ARG A 514 23.80 -20.23 -1.82
C ARG A 514 23.81 -18.73 -1.54
N GLN A 515 23.91 -17.91 -2.59
CA GLN A 515 23.90 -16.46 -2.47
C GLN A 515 22.54 -15.95 -1.96
N ILE A 516 21.44 -16.39 -2.56
CA ILE A 516 20.08 -16.03 -2.10
C ILE A 516 19.90 -16.40 -0.63
N ALA A 517 20.22 -17.64 -0.25
CA ALA A 517 20.06 -18.11 1.12
C ALA A 517 20.84 -17.27 2.14
N ARG A 518 22.09 -16.87 1.82
CA ARG A 518 22.89 -16.01 2.69
C ARG A 518 22.31 -14.61 2.82
N PHE A 519 21.87 -14.00 1.73
CA PHE A 519 21.35 -12.64 1.79
C PHE A 519 19.97 -12.57 2.45
N ILE A 520 19.13 -13.60 2.32
CA ILE A 520 17.86 -13.68 3.08
C ILE A 520 18.13 -13.77 4.59
N ASP A 521 19.11 -14.58 5.02
CA ASP A 521 19.53 -14.63 6.44
C ASP A 521 19.95 -13.24 6.97
N LEU A 522 20.78 -12.51 6.21
CA LEU A 522 21.21 -11.16 6.57
C LEU A 522 20.05 -10.16 6.62
N MET A 523 19.16 -10.21 5.64
CA MET A 523 17.98 -9.36 5.58
C MET A 523 17.07 -9.60 6.79
N VAL A 524 16.77 -10.86 7.12
CA VAL A 524 15.94 -11.21 8.30
C VAL A 524 16.58 -10.71 9.59
N LYS A 525 17.91 -10.81 9.74
CA LYS A 525 18.63 -10.24 10.89
C LYS A 525 18.42 -8.73 10.98
N GLY A 526 18.52 -8.02 9.86
CA GLY A 526 18.23 -6.59 9.78
C GLY A 526 16.79 -6.24 10.13
N CYS A 527 15.82 -6.96 9.57
CA CYS A 527 14.40 -6.78 9.85
C CYS A 527 14.10 -6.97 11.35
N ASN A 528 14.66 -8.01 11.99
CA ASN A 528 14.46 -8.24 13.42
C ASN A 528 14.99 -7.10 14.30
N VAL A 529 16.06 -6.40 13.88
CA VAL A 529 16.57 -5.21 14.59
C VAL A 529 15.57 -4.05 14.49
N VAL A 530 15.03 -3.80 13.30
CA VAL A 530 14.03 -2.75 13.08
C VAL A 530 12.75 -3.05 13.86
N ASP A 531 12.31 -4.30 13.85
CA ASP A 531 11.12 -4.75 14.56
C ASP A 531 11.25 -4.54 16.08
N GLN A 532 12.39 -4.95 16.66
CA GLN A 532 12.65 -4.74 18.09
C GLN A 532 12.76 -3.25 18.43
N ALA A 533 13.34 -2.42 17.54
CA ALA A 533 13.41 -0.98 17.76
C ALA A 533 12.01 -0.35 17.85
N HIS A 534 11.04 -0.80 17.04
CA HIS A 534 9.65 -0.34 17.16
C HIS A 534 9.04 -0.70 18.52
N ALA A 535 9.19 -1.96 18.97
CA ALA A 535 8.67 -2.37 20.27
C ALA A 535 9.27 -1.55 21.44
N ASP A 536 10.55 -1.19 21.34
CA ASP A 536 11.27 -0.48 22.40
C ASP A 536 10.94 1.02 22.46
N VAL A 537 10.92 1.70 21.30
CA VAL A 537 10.85 3.17 21.24
C VAL A 537 9.67 3.74 20.50
N TYR A 538 8.90 2.89 19.80
CA TYR A 538 7.75 3.29 18.99
C TYR A 538 6.48 2.44 19.22
N PRO A 539 6.11 2.11 20.47
CA PRO A 539 4.84 1.42 20.72
C PRO A 539 3.66 2.28 20.27
N SER A 540 2.53 1.63 19.96
CA SER A 540 1.34 2.26 19.39
C SER A 540 0.09 1.94 20.22
N PRO A 541 -0.11 2.66 21.35
CA PRO A 541 -1.21 2.39 22.27
C PRO A 541 -2.60 2.47 21.64
N PHE A 542 -2.89 3.47 20.82
CA PHE A 542 -4.20 3.61 20.19
C PHE A 542 -4.43 2.53 19.14
N LEU A 543 -3.46 2.29 18.27
CA LEU A 543 -3.51 1.19 17.31
C LEU A 543 -3.78 -0.16 17.99
N SER A 544 -3.17 -0.43 19.14
CA SER A 544 -3.37 -1.66 19.89
C SER A 544 -4.81 -1.85 20.38
N LEU A 545 -5.63 -0.80 20.46
CA LEU A 545 -7.05 -0.90 20.83
C LEU A 545 -7.93 -1.42 19.70
N VAL A 546 -7.46 -1.28 18.45
CA VAL A 546 -8.16 -1.66 17.22
C VAL A 546 -7.44 -2.80 16.49
N VAL A 547 -6.67 -3.59 17.24
CA VAL A 547 -6.14 -4.88 16.81
C VAL A 547 -6.47 -5.90 17.88
N GLN A 548 -7.15 -6.98 17.49
CA GLN A 548 -7.65 -8.03 18.37
C GLN A 548 -6.51 -8.72 19.12
N ASP A 549 -6.87 -9.28 20.28
CA ASP A 549 -6.02 -9.92 21.28
C ASP A 549 -5.05 -8.99 22.06
N CYS A 550 -4.73 -7.79 21.56
CA CYS A 550 -3.81 -6.89 22.26
C CYS A 550 -4.33 -6.51 23.66
N ILE A 551 -5.62 -6.15 23.76
CA ILE A 551 -6.27 -5.81 25.05
C ILE A 551 -6.31 -7.03 25.97
N GLU A 552 -6.75 -8.17 25.46
CA GLU A 552 -6.86 -9.40 26.25
C GLU A 552 -5.51 -9.89 26.79
N ARG A 553 -4.43 -9.71 26.01
CA ARG A 553 -3.07 -10.09 26.39
C ARG A 553 -2.37 -9.02 27.26
N GLY A 554 -2.78 -7.76 27.14
CA GLY A 554 -2.13 -6.62 27.79
C GLY A 554 -0.77 -6.30 27.15
N VAL A 555 -0.67 -6.45 25.82
CA VAL A 555 0.59 -6.33 25.06
C VAL A 555 0.37 -5.41 23.86
N ASP A 556 1.28 -4.46 23.66
CA ASP A 556 1.27 -3.56 22.51
C ASP A 556 1.43 -4.35 21.20
N VAL A 557 0.79 -3.87 20.14
CA VAL A 557 0.81 -4.49 18.83
C VAL A 557 2.24 -4.68 18.29
N THR A 558 3.13 -3.70 18.51
CA THR A 558 4.54 -3.75 18.07
C THR A 558 5.37 -4.79 18.82
N ALA A 559 4.93 -5.17 20.03
CA ALA A 559 5.53 -6.23 20.85
C ALA A 559 4.89 -7.62 20.62
N GLY A 560 4.03 -7.76 19.60
CA GLY A 560 3.39 -9.03 19.25
C GLY A 560 2.02 -9.28 19.89
N GLY A 561 1.33 -8.22 20.33
CA GLY A 561 -0.01 -8.32 20.91
C GLY A 561 -1.09 -8.86 19.97
N ALA A 562 -0.91 -8.74 18.65
CA ALA A 562 -1.92 -9.12 17.66
C ALA A 562 -2.20 -10.63 17.61
N HIS A 563 -3.36 -10.99 17.08
CA HIS A 563 -3.73 -12.39 16.84
C HIS A 563 -2.78 -13.07 15.84
N TYR A 564 -2.46 -12.39 14.73
CA TYR A 564 -1.44 -12.81 13.76
C TYR A 564 -0.30 -11.76 13.67
N ASN A 565 0.96 -12.21 13.66
CA ASN A 565 2.15 -11.34 13.66
C ASN A 565 3.12 -11.66 12.52
N PHE A 566 2.71 -11.37 11.29
CA PHE A 566 3.51 -11.67 10.08
C PHE A 566 4.47 -10.53 9.72
N SER A 567 5.58 -10.86 9.05
CA SER A 567 6.46 -9.87 8.41
C SER A 567 6.66 -10.21 6.94
N GLY A 568 6.35 -9.27 6.06
CA GLY A 568 6.35 -9.46 4.63
C GLY A 568 7.63 -8.96 3.96
N VAL A 569 8.12 -9.70 2.96
CA VAL A 569 9.31 -9.30 2.18
C VAL A 569 9.01 -9.35 0.69
N GLN A 570 9.34 -8.27 -0.01
CA GLN A 570 9.16 -8.12 -1.45
C GLN A 570 10.34 -8.70 -2.24
N GLY A 571 10.09 -9.63 -3.16
CA GLY A 571 11.08 -10.15 -4.10
C GLY A 571 11.11 -9.36 -5.40
N VAL A 572 12.28 -8.87 -5.81
CA VAL A 572 12.50 -7.99 -6.97
C VAL A 572 13.71 -8.47 -7.81
N GLN A 573 13.64 -8.86 -9.08
CA GLN A 573 12.52 -9.18 -9.96
C GLN A 573 12.68 -10.57 -10.56
N ILE A 574 11.62 -11.38 -10.55
CA ILE A 574 11.69 -12.76 -11.05
C ILE A 574 11.82 -12.83 -12.58
N ALA A 575 11.19 -11.91 -13.31
CA ALA A 575 11.24 -11.88 -14.78
C ALA A 575 12.68 -11.70 -15.28
N ASN A 576 13.42 -10.72 -14.76
CA ASN A 576 14.82 -10.49 -15.13
C ASN A 576 15.74 -11.66 -14.75
N VAL A 577 15.47 -12.31 -13.61
CA VAL A 577 16.21 -13.51 -13.19
C VAL A 577 15.98 -14.66 -14.18
N ALA A 578 14.72 -14.95 -14.51
CA ALA A 578 14.37 -16.01 -15.46
C ALA A 578 14.95 -15.75 -16.85
N ASP A 579 14.75 -14.54 -17.38
CA ASP A 579 15.24 -14.12 -18.71
C ASP A 579 16.77 -14.14 -18.79
N SER A 580 17.46 -13.78 -17.71
CA SER A 580 18.92 -13.82 -17.65
C SER A 580 19.44 -15.26 -17.57
N LEU A 581 18.82 -16.10 -16.74
CA LEU A 581 19.23 -17.50 -16.59
C LEU A 581 19.01 -18.30 -17.87
N ILE A 582 17.88 -18.12 -18.57
CA ILE A 582 17.66 -18.78 -19.86
C ILE A 582 18.68 -18.31 -20.91
N ALA A 583 19.06 -17.04 -20.89
CA ALA A 583 20.08 -16.51 -21.79
C ALA A 583 21.45 -17.14 -21.54
N VAL A 584 21.88 -17.26 -20.27
CA VAL A 584 23.14 -17.95 -19.95
C VAL A 584 23.06 -19.43 -20.32
N ARG A 585 21.96 -20.12 -19.97
CA ARG A 585 21.77 -21.55 -20.26
C ARG A 585 21.90 -21.82 -21.75
N GLN A 586 21.13 -21.10 -22.57
CA GLN A 586 21.09 -21.31 -24.02
C GLN A 586 22.40 -20.84 -24.70
N ALA A 587 22.86 -19.61 -24.42
CA ALA A 587 23.97 -19.00 -25.15
C ALA A 587 25.33 -19.59 -24.79
N VAL A 588 25.57 -19.89 -23.50
CA VAL A 588 26.88 -20.27 -22.96
C VAL A 588 27.02 -21.78 -22.80
N PHE A 589 25.98 -22.47 -22.33
CA PHE A 589 26.09 -23.90 -21.98
C PHE A 589 25.52 -24.84 -23.05
N GLU A 590 24.39 -24.50 -23.68
CA GLU A 590 23.71 -25.34 -24.67
C GLU A 590 24.24 -25.10 -26.10
N GLU A 591 23.95 -23.93 -26.68
CA GLU A 591 24.28 -23.60 -28.07
C GLU A 591 25.71 -23.06 -28.24
N LYS A 592 26.33 -22.58 -27.16
CA LYS A 592 27.75 -22.19 -27.08
C LYS A 592 28.19 -21.17 -28.14
N TRP A 593 27.30 -20.28 -28.57
CA TRP A 593 27.66 -19.18 -29.47
C TRP A 593 28.22 -17.95 -28.74
N LEU A 594 28.27 -18.00 -27.41
CA LEU A 594 28.90 -17.00 -26.56
C LEU A 594 29.71 -17.71 -25.46
N THR A 595 30.97 -17.33 -25.27
CA THR A 595 31.75 -17.84 -24.14
C THR A 595 31.39 -17.10 -22.84
N ALA A 596 31.65 -17.73 -21.68
CA ALA A 596 31.44 -17.09 -20.39
C ALA A 596 32.24 -15.77 -20.23
N ASP A 597 33.47 -15.75 -20.73
CA ASP A 597 34.35 -14.58 -20.66
C ASP A 597 33.85 -13.42 -21.53
N GLU A 598 33.40 -13.72 -22.76
CA GLU A 598 32.79 -12.73 -23.65
C GLU A 598 31.50 -12.17 -23.05
N LEU A 599 30.68 -13.00 -22.41
CA LEU A 599 29.47 -12.54 -21.73
C LEU A 599 29.82 -11.62 -20.56
N LEU A 600 30.66 -12.05 -19.61
CA LEU A 600 31.03 -11.22 -18.46
C LEU A 600 31.68 -9.90 -18.88
N THR A 601 32.48 -9.91 -19.95
CA THR A 601 33.05 -8.69 -20.53
C THR A 601 31.96 -7.79 -21.09
N ALA A 602 31.03 -8.33 -21.89
CA ALA A 602 29.92 -7.57 -22.43
C ALA A 602 29.04 -6.95 -21.33
N LEU A 603 28.80 -7.66 -20.21
CA LEU A 603 28.03 -7.12 -19.09
C LEU A 603 28.78 -6.01 -18.36
N ARG A 604 30.09 -6.17 -18.11
CA ARG A 604 30.92 -5.16 -17.45
C ARG A 604 31.02 -3.87 -18.27
N GLU A 605 31.07 -4.00 -19.58
CA GLU A 605 31.15 -2.88 -20.54
C GLU A 605 29.77 -2.34 -20.97
N ASP A 606 28.68 -2.78 -20.34
CA ASP A 606 27.31 -2.40 -20.70
C ASP A 606 26.98 -2.55 -22.21
N PHE A 607 27.44 -3.66 -22.79
CA PHE A 607 27.34 -3.98 -24.22
C PHE A 607 27.97 -2.93 -25.16
N ALA A 608 28.87 -2.07 -24.68
CA ALA A 608 29.55 -1.08 -25.51
C ALA A 608 30.24 -1.73 -26.72
N GLY A 609 29.90 -1.27 -27.92
CA GLY A 609 30.40 -1.84 -29.19
C GLY A 609 29.88 -3.25 -29.52
N ARG A 610 28.94 -3.80 -28.73
CA ARG A 610 28.41 -5.18 -28.83
C ARG A 610 26.89 -5.22 -28.99
N GLU A 611 26.29 -4.21 -29.59
CA GLU A 611 24.83 -4.14 -29.79
C GLU A 611 24.25 -5.35 -30.56
N PRO A 612 24.90 -5.91 -31.60
CA PRO A 612 24.40 -7.13 -32.25
C PRO A 612 24.30 -8.33 -31.31
N LEU A 613 25.24 -8.45 -30.35
CA LEU A 613 25.21 -9.48 -29.32
C LEU A 613 24.02 -9.26 -28.38
N ARG A 614 23.82 -8.02 -27.91
CA ARG A 614 22.68 -7.67 -27.06
C ARG A 614 21.36 -7.98 -27.76
N GLN A 615 21.18 -7.55 -29.01
CA GLN A 615 20.00 -7.86 -29.81
C GLN A 615 19.80 -9.37 -30.00
N ARG A 616 20.88 -10.15 -30.17
CA ARG A 616 20.79 -11.61 -30.23
C ARG A 616 20.25 -12.20 -28.91
N LEU A 617 20.75 -11.76 -27.76
CA LEU A 617 20.25 -12.19 -26.44
C LEU A 617 18.75 -11.85 -26.25
N ILE A 618 18.32 -10.69 -26.75
CA ILE A 618 16.93 -10.24 -26.67
C ILE A 618 16.01 -11.08 -27.56
N HIS A 619 16.41 -11.34 -28.81
CA HIS A 619 15.50 -11.85 -29.85
C HIS A 619 15.67 -13.34 -30.17
N ARG A 620 16.77 -13.98 -29.78
CA ARG A 620 17.04 -15.42 -30.07
C ARG A 620 16.88 -16.34 -28.87
N VAL A 621 16.71 -15.77 -27.69
CA VAL A 621 16.46 -16.51 -26.44
C VAL A 621 15.03 -16.26 -25.99
N PRO A 622 14.30 -17.27 -25.47
CA PRO A 622 12.97 -17.10 -24.87
C PRO A 622 12.91 -15.96 -23.85
N LYS A 623 11.70 -15.42 -23.65
CA LYS A 623 11.41 -14.37 -22.68
C LYS A 623 10.13 -14.70 -21.91
N TYR A 624 10.16 -14.50 -20.61
CA TYR A 624 9.02 -14.65 -19.70
C TYR A 624 7.85 -13.77 -20.17
N GLY A 625 6.61 -14.26 -20.01
CA GLY A 625 5.40 -13.57 -20.45
C GLY A 625 4.92 -13.94 -21.87
N ASN A 626 5.48 -14.99 -22.48
CA ASN A 626 5.15 -15.43 -23.84
C ASN A 626 4.62 -16.87 -23.91
N ASP A 627 4.22 -17.46 -22.78
CA ASP A 627 3.80 -18.86 -22.65
C ASP A 627 4.87 -19.87 -23.13
N ASP A 628 6.14 -19.63 -22.82
CA ASP A 628 7.26 -20.53 -23.16
C ASP A 628 7.80 -21.23 -21.91
N ASP A 629 7.53 -22.53 -21.79
CA ASP A 629 7.90 -23.34 -20.61
C ASP A 629 9.39 -23.28 -20.30
N ARG A 630 10.27 -23.12 -21.30
CA ARG A 630 11.73 -23.14 -21.08
C ARG A 630 12.21 -22.03 -20.15
N VAL A 631 11.54 -20.88 -20.16
CA VAL A 631 11.83 -19.72 -19.30
C VAL A 631 10.85 -19.61 -18.13
N ASP A 632 9.57 -19.95 -18.35
CA ASP A 632 8.55 -19.89 -17.30
C ASP A 632 8.85 -20.90 -16.16
N GLU A 633 9.43 -22.06 -16.47
CA GLU A 633 9.87 -23.02 -15.45
C GLU A 633 11.04 -22.51 -14.60
N LEU A 634 11.93 -21.69 -15.18
CA LEU A 634 13.00 -21.03 -14.42
C LEU A 634 12.43 -19.96 -13.50
N ALA A 635 11.46 -19.18 -13.97
CA ALA A 635 10.73 -18.22 -13.14
C ALA A 635 10.05 -18.93 -11.97
N ARG A 636 9.32 -20.03 -12.22
CA ARG A 636 8.69 -20.85 -11.18
C ARG A 636 9.72 -21.38 -10.18
N LYS A 637 10.80 -22.02 -10.65
CA LYS A 637 11.83 -22.61 -9.77
C LYS A 637 12.41 -21.58 -8.79
N TRP A 638 12.79 -20.40 -9.28
CA TRP A 638 13.44 -19.40 -8.45
C TRP A 638 12.47 -18.58 -7.60
N ALA A 639 11.22 -18.41 -8.05
CA ALA A 639 10.16 -17.85 -7.22
C ALA A 639 9.83 -18.79 -6.05
N ASP A 640 9.60 -20.07 -6.32
CA ASP A 640 9.33 -21.10 -5.30
C ASP A 640 10.48 -21.12 -4.29
N ARG A 641 11.72 -21.14 -4.77
CA ARG A 641 12.90 -21.16 -3.91
C ARG A 641 13.03 -19.94 -3.01
N TYR A 642 12.82 -18.74 -3.55
CA TYR A 642 12.79 -17.50 -2.75
C TYR A 642 11.72 -17.60 -1.66
N CYS A 643 10.51 -17.99 -2.03
CA CYS A 643 9.39 -18.10 -1.10
C CYS A 643 9.66 -19.10 0.03
N GLU A 644 10.23 -20.26 -0.29
CA GLU A 644 10.61 -21.29 0.66
C GLU A 644 11.71 -20.85 1.61
N LEU A 645 12.65 -20.00 1.16
CA LEU A 645 13.74 -19.51 1.99
C LEU A 645 13.24 -18.44 2.98
N VAL A 646 12.44 -17.48 2.51
CA VAL A 646 11.85 -16.44 3.38
C VAL A 646 10.97 -17.06 4.46
N ALA A 647 10.12 -18.02 4.07
CA ALA A 647 9.15 -18.64 4.97
C ALA A 647 9.74 -19.47 6.12
N ARG A 648 11.06 -19.74 6.13
CA ARG A 648 11.72 -20.52 7.19
C ARG A 648 11.89 -19.75 8.48
N TYR A 649 11.82 -18.43 8.44
CA TYR A 649 12.17 -17.58 9.56
C TYR A 649 10.93 -17.20 10.39
N PRO A 650 10.98 -17.37 11.72
CA PRO A 650 10.00 -16.77 12.61
C PRO A 650 10.26 -15.25 12.75
N THR A 651 9.22 -14.51 13.10
CA THR A 651 9.34 -13.11 13.55
C THR A 651 9.61 -13.06 15.04
N ILE A 652 10.18 -11.96 15.55
CA ILE A 652 10.37 -11.76 17.00
C ILE A 652 9.03 -11.59 17.74
N ARG A 653 7.96 -11.25 17.00
CA ARG A 653 6.58 -11.09 17.50
C ARG A 653 5.79 -12.41 17.55
N GLY A 654 6.44 -13.55 17.31
CA GLY A 654 5.82 -14.88 17.44
C GLY A 654 5.06 -15.38 16.21
N GLY A 655 5.16 -14.72 15.06
CA GLY A 655 4.64 -15.21 13.78
C GLY A 655 5.75 -15.62 12.80
N THR A 656 5.48 -15.49 11.49
CA THR A 656 6.38 -15.97 10.43
C THR A 656 6.63 -14.90 9.37
N TYR A 657 7.79 -15.00 8.70
CA TYR A 657 8.07 -14.21 7.52
C TYR A 657 7.28 -14.75 6.30
N GLN A 658 6.78 -13.83 5.48
CA GLN A 658 5.97 -14.13 4.30
C GLN A 658 6.56 -13.48 3.04
N PRO A 659 6.71 -14.23 1.94
CA PRO A 659 7.21 -13.69 0.68
C PRO A 659 6.08 -13.04 -0.14
N GLY A 660 6.41 -12.02 -0.91
CA GLY A 660 5.55 -11.41 -1.92
C GLY A 660 6.33 -10.97 -3.16
N PHE A 661 5.63 -10.71 -4.25
CA PHE A 661 6.19 -10.23 -5.52
C PHE A 661 5.47 -8.97 -5.99
N TYR A 662 5.90 -7.83 -5.48
CA TYR A 662 5.43 -6.50 -5.87
C TYR A 662 6.55 -5.50 -5.61
N THR A 663 6.55 -4.37 -6.31
CA THR A 663 7.68 -3.42 -6.30
C THR A 663 7.34 -2.03 -5.83
N VAL A 664 6.06 -1.63 -5.84
CA VAL A 664 5.70 -0.21 -5.85
C VAL A 664 6.47 0.46 -7.02
N SER A 665 7.25 1.51 -6.83
CA SER A 665 8.16 2.03 -7.86
C SER A 665 9.62 1.56 -7.72
N ALA A 666 9.91 0.61 -6.82
CA ALA A 666 11.28 0.20 -6.46
C ALA A 666 12.07 -0.47 -7.60
N HIS A 667 11.41 -1.01 -8.64
CA HIS A 667 12.10 -1.59 -9.80
C HIS A 667 12.97 -0.58 -10.55
N VAL A 668 12.65 0.72 -10.46
CA VAL A 668 13.47 1.80 -11.01
C VAL A 668 14.74 2.03 -10.18
N PRO A 669 14.70 2.45 -8.90
CA PRO A 669 15.91 2.67 -8.11
C PRO A 669 16.69 1.38 -7.80
N MET A 670 16.04 0.21 -7.72
CA MET A 670 16.76 -1.06 -7.58
C MET A 670 17.45 -1.46 -8.89
N GLY A 671 16.85 -1.18 -10.05
CA GLY A 671 17.49 -1.36 -11.36
C GLY A 671 18.68 -0.44 -11.59
N ALA A 672 18.63 0.78 -11.04
CA ALA A 672 19.76 1.72 -11.00
C ALA A 672 21.00 1.15 -10.29
N ASN A 673 20.81 0.21 -9.35
CA ASN A 673 21.88 -0.45 -8.58
C ASN A 673 22.37 -1.77 -9.20
N VAL A 674 21.91 -2.13 -10.40
CA VAL A 674 22.29 -3.38 -11.09
C VAL A 674 22.98 -3.02 -12.41
N GLY A 675 24.10 -3.69 -12.70
CA GLY A 675 24.78 -3.60 -13.99
C GLY A 675 23.97 -4.21 -15.13
N ALA A 676 24.57 -4.27 -16.31
CA ALA A 676 23.93 -4.90 -17.46
C ALA A 676 23.70 -6.40 -17.18
N THR A 677 22.59 -6.96 -17.67
CA THR A 677 22.19 -8.34 -17.38
C THR A 677 22.08 -9.21 -18.64
N PRO A 678 22.26 -10.55 -18.53
CA PRO A 678 22.22 -11.46 -19.68
C PRO A 678 20.92 -11.43 -20.51
N ASP A 679 19.81 -10.95 -19.95
CA ASP A 679 18.55 -10.70 -20.68
C ASP A 679 18.62 -9.57 -21.72
N GLY A 680 19.77 -8.89 -21.81
CA GLY A 680 20.06 -7.79 -22.74
C GLY A 680 19.61 -6.42 -22.21
N ARG A 681 19.30 -6.32 -20.92
CA ARG A 681 19.04 -5.04 -20.23
C ARG A 681 20.35 -4.30 -19.98
N HIS A 682 20.34 -2.99 -20.21
CA HIS A 682 21.48 -2.11 -19.94
C HIS A 682 21.69 -1.87 -18.45
N ALA A 683 22.91 -1.49 -18.07
CA ALA A 683 23.22 -1.09 -16.71
C ALA A 683 22.37 0.11 -16.27
N GLY A 684 21.90 0.09 -15.02
CA GLY A 684 21.20 1.22 -14.42
C GLY A 684 19.76 1.50 -14.91
N THR A 685 19.27 0.81 -15.94
CA THR A 685 17.86 0.98 -16.38
C THR A 685 16.88 0.36 -15.36
N PRO A 686 15.56 0.60 -15.48
CA PRO A 686 14.59 -0.11 -14.65
C PRO A 686 14.65 -1.63 -14.83
N LEU A 687 14.34 -2.37 -13.76
CA LEU A 687 13.96 -3.79 -13.83
C LEU A 687 12.50 -3.91 -14.31
N ALA A 688 12.03 -5.14 -14.53
CA ALA A 688 10.62 -5.39 -14.79
C ALA A 688 9.73 -4.82 -13.67
N ASP A 689 8.57 -4.30 -14.02
CA ASP A 689 7.67 -3.71 -13.03
C ASP A 689 6.89 -4.79 -12.25
N GLY A 690 6.32 -4.39 -11.12
CA GLY A 690 5.21 -5.12 -10.51
C GLY A 690 5.55 -6.44 -9.86
N GLY A 691 6.78 -6.96 -9.91
CA GLY A 691 7.14 -8.23 -9.26
C GLY A 691 6.86 -9.45 -10.13
N LEU A 692 5.70 -9.52 -10.79
CA LEU A 692 5.35 -10.59 -11.73
C LEU A 692 5.16 -10.11 -13.18
N SER A 693 5.26 -8.81 -13.47
CA SER A 693 5.12 -8.35 -14.85
C SER A 693 6.32 -8.81 -15.70
N PRO A 694 6.11 -9.14 -16.99
CA PRO A 694 7.21 -9.30 -17.93
C PRO A 694 8.03 -8.02 -18.08
N MET A 695 9.29 -8.16 -18.50
CA MET A 695 10.10 -7.00 -18.84
C MET A 695 9.47 -6.25 -20.03
N ALA A 696 9.37 -4.93 -19.93
CA ALA A 696 8.72 -4.09 -20.94
C ALA A 696 9.18 -4.40 -22.38
N GLY A 697 8.22 -4.62 -23.28
CA GLY A 697 8.46 -4.93 -24.69
C GLY A 697 8.97 -6.36 -24.98
N ARG A 698 9.02 -7.24 -23.96
CA ARG A 698 9.44 -8.64 -24.11
C ARG A 698 8.25 -9.60 -24.24
N ASP A 699 7.09 -9.24 -23.73
CA ASP A 699 5.81 -9.89 -23.91
C ASP A 699 5.21 -9.54 -25.28
N ARG A 700 5.26 -10.49 -26.23
CA ARG A 700 4.91 -10.29 -27.65
C ARG A 700 3.77 -11.19 -28.12
N GLN A 701 3.28 -12.10 -27.29
CA GLN A 701 2.23 -13.06 -27.61
C GLN A 701 0.85 -12.66 -27.05
N GLY A 702 0.69 -11.39 -26.66
CA GLY A 702 -0.57 -10.83 -26.18
C GLY A 702 -0.86 -11.07 -24.70
N PRO A 703 -1.92 -10.43 -24.16
CA PRO A 703 -2.21 -10.42 -22.73
C PRO A 703 -2.58 -11.80 -22.18
N THR A 704 -3.20 -12.65 -23.00
CA THR A 704 -3.52 -14.04 -22.61
C THR A 704 -2.27 -14.89 -22.38
N ALA A 705 -1.21 -14.71 -23.20
CA ALA A 705 0.05 -15.41 -23.01
C ALA A 705 0.77 -14.94 -21.73
N VAL A 706 0.67 -13.65 -21.40
CA VAL A 706 1.17 -13.11 -20.12
C VAL A 706 0.48 -13.80 -18.94
N LEU A 707 -0.85 -13.88 -18.93
CA LEU A 707 -1.57 -14.59 -17.87
C LEU A 707 -1.13 -16.06 -17.78
N ARG A 708 -0.94 -16.75 -18.91
CA ARG A 708 -0.50 -18.16 -18.91
C ARG A 708 0.91 -18.33 -18.33
N SER A 709 1.86 -17.47 -18.70
CA SER A 709 3.21 -17.48 -18.10
C SER A 709 3.18 -17.21 -16.60
N VAL A 710 2.40 -16.22 -16.15
CA VAL A 710 2.27 -15.89 -14.72
C VAL A 710 1.59 -17.03 -13.95
N GLY A 711 0.52 -17.61 -14.50
CA GLY A 711 -0.23 -18.71 -13.90
C GLY A 711 0.54 -20.02 -13.76
N LYS A 712 1.72 -20.16 -14.38
CA LYS A 712 2.62 -21.31 -14.18
C LYS A 712 3.38 -21.25 -12.86
N LEU A 713 3.48 -20.09 -12.21
CA LEU A 713 4.16 -19.93 -10.93
C LEU A 713 3.32 -20.53 -9.79
N ASN A 714 3.97 -20.99 -8.71
CA ASN A 714 3.25 -21.44 -7.51
C ASN A 714 2.88 -20.26 -6.61
N LEU A 715 1.86 -19.51 -7.03
CA LEU A 715 1.51 -18.23 -6.41
C LEU A 715 0.80 -18.37 -5.04
N GLU A 716 0.39 -19.58 -4.64
CA GLU A 716 -0.04 -19.85 -3.26
C GLU A 716 1.08 -19.63 -2.23
N LEU A 717 2.34 -19.69 -2.65
CA LEU A 717 3.48 -19.44 -1.76
C LEU A 717 3.70 -17.96 -1.45
N ALA A 718 3.27 -17.06 -2.35
CA ALA A 718 3.46 -15.62 -2.27
C ALA A 718 2.36 -14.92 -1.44
N SER A 719 2.17 -15.38 -0.21
CA SER A 719 1.06 -15.01 0.67
C SER A 719 1.06 -13.56 1.16
N ASN A 720 2.18 -12.84 1.03
CA ASN A 720 2.24 -11.41 1.38
C ASN A 720 1.59 -10.51 0.33
N GLY A 721 1.36 -11.02 -0.88
CA GLY A 721 0.80 -10.26 -2.01
C GLY A 721 1.65 -10.39 -3.28
N THR A 722 1.00 -10.17 -4.43
CA THR A 722 1.68 -10.14 -5.74
C THR A 722 1.12 -9.01 -6.59
N LEU A 723 1.81 -8.67 -7.68
CA LEU A 723 1.32 -7.66 -8.61
C LEU A 723 1.64 -8.02 -10.06
N LEU A 724 0.64 -7.81 -10.91
CA LEU A 724 0.76 -7.87 -12.37
C LEU A 724 0.15 -6.59 -12.96
N ASN A 725 0.96 -5.81 -13.68
CA ASN A 725 0.47 -4.67 -14.44
C ASN A 725 0.15 -5.08 -15.88
N MET A 726 -0.94 -4.55 -16.42
CA MET A 726 -1.26 -4.65 -17.83
C MET A 726 -1.74 -3.28 -18.35
N LYS A 727 -1.29 -2.85 -19.53
CA LYS A 727 -1.71 -1.59 -20.15
C LYS A 727 -2.53 -1.89 -21.39
N PHE A 728 -3.72 -1.30 -21.51
CA PHE A 728 -4.63 -1.45 -22.63
C PHE A 728 -4.88 -0.09 -23.29
N LEU A 729 -5.05 -0.09 -24.61
CA LEU A 729 -5.48 1.12 -25.32
C LEU A 729 -6.93 1.47 -24.96
N PRO A 730 -7.27 2.76 -24.76
CA PRO A 730 -8.65 3.18 -24.52
C PRO A 730 -9.64 2.73 -25.60
N SER A 731 -9.16 2.58 -26.86
CA SER A 731 -9.98 2.10 -27.98
C SER A 731 -10.50 0.67 -27.79
N PHE A 732 -9.85 -0.15 -26.96
CA PHE A 732 -10.30 -1.50 -26.66
C PHE A 732 -11.66 -1.50 -25.96
N PHE A 733 -11.89 -0.59 -25.01
CA PHE A 733 -13.09 -0.58 -24.14
C PHE A 733 -14.34 0.06 -24.75
N ARG A 734 -14.41 0.20 -26.07
CA ARG A 734 -15.56 0.85 -26.73
C ARG A 734 -16.75 -0.10 -26.86
N GLY A 735 -17.81 0.21 -26.12
CA GLY A 735 -19.10 -0.48 -26.19
C GLY A 735 -19.19 -1.72 -25.29
N GLU A 736 -20.41 -2.22 -25.12
CA GLU A 736 -20.71 -3.31 -24.19
C GLU A 736 -20.02 -4.63 -24.55
N GLU A 737 -19.86 -4.94 -25.84
CA GLU A 737 -19.19 -6.17 -26.28
C GLU A 737 -17.71 -6.22 -25.84
N ALA A 738 -17.03 -5.06 -25.85
CA ALA A 738 -15.66 -4.95 -25.37
C ALA A 738 -15.56 -5.24 -23.87
N LEU A 739 -16.50 -4.72 -23.08
CA LEU A 739 -16.57 -5.00 -21.64
C LEU A 739 -16.81 -6.49 -21.39
N ARG A 740 -17.70 -7.16 -22.15
CA ARG A 740 -17.92 -8.62 -22.04
C ARG A 740 -16.66 -9.44 -22.39
N LYS A 741 -15.89 -9.01 -23.39
CA LYS A 741 -14.59 -9.64 -23.72
C LYS A 741 -13.60 -9.47 -22.56
N PHE A 742 -13.57 -8.28 -21.95
CA PHE A 742 -12.73 -8.03 -20.79
C PHE A 742 -13.17 -8.84 -19.56
N VAL A 743 -14.47 -9.01 -19.31
CA VAL A 743 -14.98 -9.91 -18.27
C VAL A 743 -14.51 -11.35 -18.52
N THR A 744 -14.55 -11.82 -19.76
CA THR A 744 -14.02 -13.15 -20.13
C THR A 744 -12.52 -13.27 -19.80
N PHE A 745 -11.75 -12.21 -20.02
CA PHE A 745 -10.34 -12.15 -19.65
C PHE A 745 -10.12 -12.18 -18.12
N LEU A 746 -10.94 -11.47 -17.34
CA LEU A 746 -10.91 -11.55 -15.88
C LEU A 746 -11.26 -12.96 -15.38
N ARG A 747 -12.18 -13.67 -16.03
CA ARG A 747 -12.46 -15.09 -15.73
C ARG A 747 -11.26 -15.99 -16.03
N ALA A 748 -10.54 -15.76 -17.12
CA ALA A 748 -9.32 -16.49 -17.43
C ALA A 748 -8.23 -16.24 -16.37
N PHE A 749 -8.04 -14.98 -15.95
CA PHE A 749 -7.17 -14.63 -14.82
C PHE A 749 -7.55 -15.37 -13.53
N CYS A 750 -8.85 -15.43 -13.23
CA CYS A 750 -9.39 -16.15 -12.07
C CYS A 750 -9.06 -17.65 -12.15
N ALA A 751 -9.34 -18.28 -13.29
CA ALA A 751 -9.12 -19.71 -13.54
C ALA A 751 -7.64 -20.11 -13.53
N LEU A 752 -6.76 -19.20 -13.96
CA LEU A 752 -5.30 -19.37 -13.93
C LEU A 752 -4.70 -19.15 -12.54
N LYS A 753 -5.52 -18.88 -11.52
CA LYS A 753 -5.08 -18.76 -10.11
C LYS A 753 -3.97 -17.71 -9.92
N ILE A 754 -4.08 -16.59 -10.64
CA ILE A 754 -3.18 -15.45 -10.46
C ILE A 754 -3.77 -14.58 -9.33
N PRO A 755 -3.01 -14.19 -8.28
CA PRO A 755 -3.59 -13.52 -7.12
C PRO A 755 -4.10 -12.11 -7.39
N HIS A 756 -3.41 -11.35 -8.23
CA HIS A 756 -3.72 -9.93 -8.43
C HIS A 756 -3.34 -9.46 -9.85
N VAL A 757 -4.20 -8.64 -10.43
CA VAL A 757 -3.95 -7.92 -11.68
C VAL A 757 -4.55 -6.51 -11.62
N GLN A 758 -3.87 -5.54 -12.24
CA GLN A 758 -4.35 -4.17 -12.39
C GLN A 758 -4.06 -3.61 -13.77
N PHE A 759 -4.82 -2.58 -14.15
CA PHE A 759 -4.89 -2.14 -15.53
C PHE A 759 -4.60 -0.64 -15.67
N ASN A 760 -3.74 -0.27 -16.61
CA ASN A 760 -3.70 1.08 -17.17
C ASN A 760 -4.56 1.12 -18.44
N VAL A 761 -5.44 2.12 -18.56
CA VAL A 761 -6.22 2.35 -19.79
C VAL A 761 -5.87 3.71 -20.35
N VAL A 762 -4.73 3.76 -21.06
CA VAL A 762 -4.14 4.99 -21.60
C VAL A 762 -3.16 4.62 -22.72
N SER A 763 -3.02 5.47 -23.74
CA SER A 763 -2.05 5.25 -24.81
C SER A 763 -0.70 5.88 -24.47
N SER A 764 0.37 5.27 -24.97
CA SER A 764 1.72 5.84 -24.87
C SER A 764 1.85 7.18 -25.61
N GLU A 765 0.98 7.46 -26.59
CA GLU A 765 0.88 8.76 -27.25
C GLU A 765 0.38 9.83 -26.26
N THR A 766 -0.76 9.60 -25.59
CA THR A 766 -1.32 10.52 -24.59
C THR A 766 -0.34 10.80 -23.46
N LEU A 767 0.40 9.79 -23.01
CA LEU A 767 1.43 9.99 -21.97
C LEU A 767 2.57 10.88 -22.46
N ARG A 768 3.05 10.72 -23.70
CA ARG A 768 4.08 11.62 -24.28
C ARG A 768 3.56 13.05 -24.48
N GLU A 769 2.30 13.20 -24.85
CA GLU A 769 1.66 14.53 -24.92
C GLU A 769 1.59 15.17 -23.53
N ALA A 770 1.22 14.40 -22.51
CA ALA A 770 1.18 14.88 -21.13
C ALA A 770 2.57 15.27 -20.59
N GLN A 771 3.65 14.64 -21.06
CA GLN A 771 5.01 15.08 -20.78
C GLN A 771 5.35 16.43 -21.44
N ALA A 772 4.83 16.67 -22.64
CA ALA A 772 5.09 17.88 -23.40
C ALA A 772 4.24 19.08 -22.94
N LYS A 773 3.03 18.81 -22.43
CA LYS A 773 2.03 19.82 -22.03
C LYS A 773 1.39 19.51 -20.67
N PRO A 774 2.16 19.42 -19.58
CA PRO A 774 1.65 18.96 -18.28
C PRO A 774 0.46 19.78 -17.74
N GLU A 775 0.35 21.06 -18.09
CA GLU A 775 -0.75 21.94 -17.74
C GLU A 775 -2.12 21.51 -18.31
N GLU A 776 -2.15 20.88 -19.48
CA GLU A 776 -3.38 20.37 -20.11
C GLU A 776 -3.83 19.04 -19.48
N TYR A 777 -2.92 18.31 -18.81
CA TYR A 777 -3.14 16.95 -18.30
C TYR A 777 -3.02 16.84 -16.77
N ARG A 778 -3.27 17.93 -16.02
CA ARG A 778 -3.19 17.95 -14.54
C ARG A 778 -4.05 16.90 -13.81
N HIS A 779 -5.08 16.39 -14.49
CA HIS A 779 -6.03 15.42 -13.96
C HIS A 779 -5.78 13.99 -14.50
N LEU A 780 -4.74 13.79 -15.32
CA LEU A 780 -4.41 12.49 -15.88
C LEU A 780 -3.84 11.58 -14.78
N VAL A 781 -4.65 10.60 -14.38
CA VAL A 781 -4.27 9.57 -13.43
C VAL A 781 -3.70 8.37 -14.19
N VAL A 782 -2.64 7.78 -13.66
CA VAL A 782 -2.05 6.54 -14.17
C VAL A 782 -1.81 5.55 -13.05
N ARG A 783 -1.78 4.26 -13.38
CA ARG A 783 -1.36 3.19 -12.48
C ARG A 783 0.15 3.04 -12.49
N VAL A 784 0.78 3.09 -11.32
CA VAL A 784 2.23 2.90 -11.18
C VAL A 784 2.51 1.43 -10.88
N ALA A 785 2.45 1.01 -9.61
CA ALA A 785 2.36 -0.39 -9.24
C ALA A 785 1.68 -0.51 -7.87
N GLY A 786 0.40 -0.90 -7.87
CA GLY A 786 -0.36 -1.14 -6.65
C GLY A 786 -1.03 0.13 -6.13
N TYR A 787 -0.79 1.28 -6.76
CA TYR A 787 -1.48 2.54 -6.51
C TYR A 787 -1.58 3.37 -7.80
N SER A 788 -2.43 4.39 -7.77
CA SER A 788 -2.57 5.38 -8.84
C SER A 788 -2.00 6.73 -8.42
N ALA A 789 -1.45 7.47 -9.37
CA ALA A 789 -0.90 8.81 -9.18
C ALA A 789 -1.23 9.72 -10.36
N TYR A 790 -1.12 11.03 -10.17
CA TYR A 790 -1.18 11.98 -11.27
C TYR A 790 0.11 11.86 -12.10
N PHE A 791 -0.02 11.61 -13.40
CA PHE A 791 1.12 11.40 -14.27
C PHE A 791 2.10 12.59 -14.25
N VAL A 792 1.56 13.81 -14.21
CA VAL A 792 2.34 15.06 -14.17
C VAL A 792 3.02 15.31 -12.82
N GLU A 793 2.67 14.56 -11.78
CA GLU A 793 3.33 14.61 -10.46
C GLU A 793 4.44 13.55 -10.32
N LEU A 794 4.67 12.71 -11.34
CA LEU A 794 5.73 11.72 -11.35
C LEU A 794 7.02 12.28 -11.97
N ASP A 795 8.17 11.85 -11.47
CA ASP A 795 9.45 12.14 -12.10
C ASP A 795 9.57 11.57 -13.53
N ARG A 796 10.51 12.13 -14.30
CA ARG A 796 10.66 11.80 -15.72
C ARG A 796 11.03 10.33 -15.96
N GLU A 797 11.87 9.76 -15.10
CA GLU A 797 12.32 8.37 -15.24
C GLU A 797 11.15 7.39 -15.08
N LEU A 798 10.28 7.63 -14.10
CA LEU A 798 9.09 6.82 -13.85
C LEU A 798 8.03 7.02 -14.94
N GLN A 799 7.84 8.24 -15.42
CA GLN A 799 6.97 8.50 -16.57
C GLN A 799 7.43 7.72 -17.81
N ASP A 800 8.73 7.77 -18.13
CA ASP A 800 9.31 7.08 -19.28
C ASP A 800 9.20 5.56 -19.14
N GLU A 801 9.34 5.01 -17.92
CA GLU A 801 9.10 3.59 -17.63
C GLU A 801 7.65 3.18 -17.92
N ILE A 802 6.65 3.93 -17.42
CA ILE A 802 5.23 3.66 -17.67
C ILE A 802 4.89 3.73 -19.17
N ILE A 803 5.51 4.67 -19.90
CA ILE A 803 5.39 4.78 -21.35
C ILE A 803 5.92 3.52 -22.04
N GLN A 804 7.05 2.99 -21.59
CA GLN A 804 7.71 1.82 -22.20
C GLN A 804 6.97 0.50 -21.98
N ARG A 805 6.13 0.40 -20.93
CA ARG A 805 5.31 -0.81 -20.70
C ARG A 805 4.49 -1.17 -21.93
N THR A 806 4.38 -2.47 -22.20
CA THR A 806 3.63 -3.01 -23.34
C THR A 806 2.17 -2.58 -23.28
N GLU A 807 1.63 -2.08 -24.39
CA GLU A 807 0.21 -1.73 -24.54
C GLU A 807 -0.52 -2.72 -25.44
N PHE A 808 -1.67 -3.22 -24.97
CA PHE A 808 -2.49 -4.17 -25.69
C PHE A 808 -3.65 -3.47 -26.40
N ALA A 809 -3.81 -3.74 -27.69
CA ALA A 809 -4.93 -3.28 -28.50
C ALA A 809 -6.13 -4.25 -28.48
N GLY A 810 -5.93 -5.48 -27.99
CA GLY A 810 -6.92 -6.55 -27.96
C GLY A 810 -6.45 -7.71 -27.08
N ILE A 811 -7.34 -8.70 -26.89
CA ILE A 811 -7.15 -9.87 -26.02
C ILE A 811 -6.98 -11.14 -26.83
#